data_AF-A0AAV7HSX2-F1
#
_entry.id   AF-A0AAV7HSX2-F1
#
_cell.length_a   1.000
_cell.length_b   1.000
_cell.length_c   1.000
_cell.angle_alpha   90.00
_cell.angle_beta   90.00
_cell.angle_gamma   90.00
#
_symmetry.space_group_name_H-M   'P 1'
#
loop_
_entity.id
_entity.type
_entity.pdbx_description
1 polymer ?
#
loop_
_entity_poly.entity_id
_entity_poly.type
_entity_poly.pdbx_seq_one_letter_code
_entity_poly.pdbx_strand_id
1 'polypeptide(L)'
;MKEYSYIWRLFTTYGIPLTVPCIIYYFIELIRRKKRKNSLDGKVVLITGASSGLGEELAHVFYSCGCKVILVARRNEELIRVKNSLIQTHPNIGKYPPMTISLDVTKFDLLNAEVDKILAIYGRLDILINNAGISYRGRVDKTTIDVDMKVMMINYFAQIALAKAVIPSMIKQRFGHIVCVSSVQGKISIPYRSAYGASKHALQAWCDSARAELNKDCIKVTVASPAYIKTAISLNAVTEGGKCYGKMDKSTEEGYEPKYVANEILLAVLREQNEFMTAPILYKFLQNQDHTSVRSFDEVNSAKIDRSDGLPQQYKQLKLPPDKHVINVKAIKLDRESLSFVPSCDVIGREAISAVTRARSQTCKEIIVNVSCLSQQGELYPDRLFSSCPHSLGFIRTPKNLGCFKDDKILRILSDYYIALKTNNSPENCAFLCLQSGYPYAGTEYSTECFCGVDEPSFMKRLPDSSCNLKCSGDPKQSCGGYLAMNVYRTGIQKFKVQEARNSSIKTGIEKPARIAFLLTVNGRASRQVKRLIKILYDPSHFYYIHVDARQDYMYREMLKVEKVCRNKNIKVARGLNLRHASIWGGASLLTTLLTSAQQMLQHSPHWDFLVNLSESDFPIKSNRQLVDFLTWNRGYNFVKSHGREVQRFISKQGLDKTFVECEARMWRLGDRKLPKGIQIDGGSDWVALSRDFVEYVARPKPDDLVAGLLKVFQYTLLPAESFFHTVLRNSKFCDTYVDNNLHVTNWKRKLGCKCQYKAIVDWCGCSPNDFKYDDFNRIRNTEDRNLYFARKFEPVIDQRIIDKVEQWLYPEKYNDSKSKKGYDMYWQNLYHQADLSPTCDDTLLTISNSLARLTYAKFSINYTNIRLLETTAYFKDNKFNAILILAEAVNPITATETANLSINNNYSNMSRSHSGISSNNINIHNNYYSNSNNNFPERIEALVTLKRNYTVNKAWTGRINWLSVNTDYDQKEQTFRNFVGGIGPVSNPILAYEFDLSLVTPRNLTALWINPSGTLVDVSYLQIEESSLIGSVKSQLDEPLAIGKWNVLLVTDTVLAAQLTFFVTPLEFWKNRKITLKKAREIHNGFVNSNNSNKSDQRLPRETNRKWLDIIKNAGLLYNSNKNDENNNNYHLKNNEIDERIGLDLNKWIDELVTQYYSINDFCIINKGQLRNKINSSGNNNNNYYINNLKQCYQTNWSSVSPDSKADLYNLCEK
;
A
#
# COMPACT_ATOMS: atom_id res chain seq x y z
N MET A 1 -24.13 50.30 62.06
CA MET A 1 -23.60 50.94 60.83
C MET A 1 -22.15 50.53 60.48
N LYS A 2 -21.72 49.26 60.69
CA LYS A 2 -20.37 48.81 60.27
C LYS A 2 -20.34 47.57 59.36
N GLU A 3 -21.40 46.76 59.31
CA GLU A 3 -21.43 45.55 58.45
C GLU A 3 -21.79 45.81 56.98
N TYR A 4 -22.49 46.90 56.65
CA TYR A 4 -22.80 47.25 55.25
C TYR A 4 -21.61 47.78 54.44
N SER A 5 -20.47 48.10 55.08
CA SER A 5 -19.31 48.72 54.43
C SER A 5 -18.45 47.72 53.63
N TYR A 6 -18.37 46.46 54.07
CA TYR A 6 -17.48 45.48 53.43
C TYR A 6 -18.11 44.83 52.19
N ILE A 7 -19.41 44.51 52.25
CA ILE A 7 -20.17 43.98 51.10
C ILE A 7 -20.28 45.04 50.00
N TRP A 8 -20.50 46.31 50.38
CA TRP A 8 -20.55 47.41 49.42
C TRP A 8 -19.19 47.66 48.76
N ARG A 9 -18.07 47.52 49.49
CA ARG A 9 -16.71 47.59 48.93
C ARG A 9 -16.40 46.40 48.00
N LEU A 10 -16.80 45.17 48.34
CA LEU A 10 -16.64 44.03 47.44
C LEU A 10 -17.48 44.16 46.16
N PHE A 11 -18.72 44.61 46.27
CA PHE A 11 -19.59 44.82 45.12
C PHE A 11 -19.10 45.96 44.22
N THR A 12 -18.60 47.07 44.79
CA THR A 12 -18.06 48.20 44.00
C THR A 12 -16.68 47.92 43.40
N THR A 13 -15.82 47.16 44.09
CA THR A 13 -14.44 46.87 43.62
C THR A 13 -14.39 45.72 42.61
N TYR A 14 -15.28 44.72 42.72
CA TYR A 14 -15.25 43.53 41.84
C TYR A 14 -16.58 43.27 41.13
N GLY A 15 -17.72 43.53 41.78
CA GLY A 15 -19.05 43.33 41.20
C GLY A 15 -19.37 44.28 40.05
N ILE A 16 -19.22 45.59 40.22
CA ILE A 16 -19.48 46.62 39.20
C ILE A 16 -18.54 46.48 37.98
N PRO A 17 -17.21 46.28 38.14
CA PRO A 17 -16.29 46.09 37.00
C PRO A 17 -16.52 44.78 36.23
N LEU A 18 -17.20 43.78 36.80
CA LEU A 18 -17.57 42.55 36.07
C LEU A 18 -18.98 42.64 35.48
N THR A 19 -19.94 43.19 36.20
CA THR A 19 -21.35 43.24 35.78
C THR A 19 -21.61 44.32 34.75
N VAL A 20 -21.04 45.52 34.90
CA VAL A 20 -21.28 46.63 33.98
C VAL A 20 -20.72 46.33 32.57
N PRO A 21 -19.48 45.83 32.40
CA PRO A 21 -19.00 45.42 31.08
C PRO A 21 -19.79 44.23 30.51
N CYS A 22 -20.26 43.29 31.33
CA CYS A 22 -21.13 42.20 30.87
C CYS A 22 -22.49 42.72 30.37
N ILE A 23 -23.10 43.67 31.07
CA ILE A 23 -24.38 44.30 30.68
C ILE A 23 -24.18 45.15 29.42
N ILE A 24 -23.11 45.94 29.34
CA ILE A 24 -22.74 46.72 28.15
C ILE A 24 -22.47 45.79 26.97
N TYR A 25 -21.71 44.71 27.15
CA TYR A 25 -21.47 43.69 26.14
C TYR A 25 -22.79 43.04 25.68
N TYR A 26 -23.68 42.70 26.60
CA TYR A 26 -24.99 42.13 26.29
C TYR A 26 -25.86 43.12 25.49
N PHE A 27 -25.87 44.40 25.87
CA PHE A 27 -26.58 45.46 25.15
C PHE A 27 -25.99 45.70 23.75
N ILE A 28 -24.66 45.73 23.63
CA ILE A 28 -23.97 45.84 22.33
C ILE A 28 -24.28 44.61 21.46
N GLU A 29 -24.29 43.41 22.02
CA GLU A 29 -24.68 42.20 21.31
C GLU A 29 -26.15 42.22 20.88
N LEU A 30 -27.08 42.73 21.69
CA LEU A 30 -28.47 42.90 21.30
C LEU A 30 -28.62 43.89 20.14
N ILE A 31 -27.93 45.04 20.19
CA ILE A 31 -27.93 46.03 19.11
C ILE A 31 -27.30 45.44 17.84
N ARG A 32 -26.16 44.75 17.96
CA ARG A 32 -25.49 44.07 16.83
C ARG A 32 -26.36 42.97 16.24
N ARG A 33 -27.05 42.17 17.04
CA ARG A 33 -27.99 41.14 16.59
C ARG A 33 -29.16 41.74 15.84
N LYS A 34 -29.75 42.83 16.34
CA LYS A 34 -30.83 43.55 15.65
C LYS A 34 -30.35 44.12 14.31
N LYS A 35 -29.17 44.76 14.29
CA LYS A 35 -28.56 45.29 13.06
C LYS A 35 -28.22 44.20 12.04
N ARG A 36 -27.69 43.04 12.48
CA ARG A 36 -27.38 41.88 11.62
C ARG A 36 -28.64 41.18 11.10
N LYS A 37 -29.70 41.03 11.91
CA LYS A 37 -30.98 40.50 11.40
C LYS A 37 -31.55 41.38 10.28
N ASN A 38 -31.45 42.70 10.44
CA ASN A 38 -31.87 43.64 9.40
C ASN A 38 -31.04 43.54 8.11
N SER A 39 -29.81 42.99 8.13
CA SER A 39 -29.01 42.82 6.91
C SER A 39 -29.47 41.65 6.02
N LEU A 40 -30.40 40.82 6.51
CA LEU A 40 -31.03 39.76 5.72
C LEU A 40 -32.36 40.19 5.08
N ASP A 41 -32.87 41.38 5.42
CA ASP A 41 -34.12 41.88 4.82
C ASP A 41 -34.00 41.93 3.29
N GLY A 42 -34.98 41.36 2.59
CA GLY A 42 -35.03 41.30 1.14
C GLY A 42 -34.11 40.27 0.46
N LYS A 43 -33.25 39.54 1.20
CA LYS A 43 -32.39 38.47 0.62
C LYS A 43 -33.22 37.28 0.16
N VAL A 44 -32.85 36.66 -0.96
CA VAL A 44 -33.53 35.48 -1.51
C VAL A 44 -32.93 34.20 -0.93
N VAL A 45 -33.75 33.40 -0.25
CA VAL A 45 -33.32 32.18 0.48
C VAL A 45 -34.05 30.96 -0.05
N LEU A 46 -33.31 30.00 -0.61
CA LEU A 46 -33.84 28.70 -1.06
C LEU A 46 -33.62 27.65 0.02
N ILE A 47 -34.69 26.97 0.46
CA ILE A 47 -34.62 25.96 1.54
C ILE A 47 -35.13 24.61 1.04
N THR A 48 -34.27 23.60 1.04
CA THR A 48 -34.66 22.23 0.68
C THR A 48 -35.13 21.41 1.89
N GLY A 49 -36.06 20.48 1.66
CA GLY A 49 -36.68 19.72 2.76
C GLY A 49 -37.56 20.61 3.65
N ALA A 50 -38.11 21.70 3.09
CA ALA A 50 -38.87 22.71 3.84
C ALA A 50 -40.26 22.25 4.31
N SER A 51 -40.70 21.05 3.92
CA SER A 51 -42.05 20.55 4.24
C SER A 51 -42.28 20.14 5.71
N SER A 52 -41.23 20.07 6.53
CA SER A 52 -41.35 19.61 7.94
C SER A 52 -40.06 19.80 8.73
N GLY A 53 -40.16 19.77 10.06
CA GLY A 53 -39.02 19.64 10.97
C GLY A 53 -38.06 20.82 10.88
N LEU A 54 -36.75 20.57 10.80
CA LEU A 54 -35.76 21.65 10.76
C LEU A 54 -35.93 22.58 9.55
N GLY A 55 -36.31 22.04 8.38
CA GLY A 55 -36.50 22.85 7.17
C GLY A 55 -37.67 23.83 7.28
N GLU A 56 -38.75 23.42 7.95
CA GLU A 56 -39.90 24.28 8.25
C GLU A 56 -39.53 25.40 9.23
N GLU A 57 -38.83 25.07 10.31
CA GLU A 57 -38.37 26.08 11.28
C GLU A 57 -37.34 27.05 10.68
N LEU A 58 -36.46 26.58 9.80
CA LEU A 58 -35.57 27.45 9.03
C LEU A 58 -36.38 28.43 8.17
N ALA A 59 -37.47 27.98 7.56
CA ALA A 59 -38.36 28.88 6.82
C ALA A 59 -38.96 29.95 7.73
N HIS A 60 -39.46 29.59 8.93
CA HIS A 60 -39.97 30.56 9.90
C HIS A 60 -38.91 31.57 10.34
N VAL A 61 -37.72 31.10 10.68
CA VAL A 61 -36.63 31.95 11.18
C VAL A 61 -36.14 32.93 10.11
N PHE A 62 -35.92 32.49 8.87
CA PHE A 62 -35.48 33.37 7.79
C PHE A 62 -36.60 34.30 7.30
N TYR A 63 -37.86 33.82 7.23
CA TYR A 63 -39.01 34.66 6.89
C TYR A 63 -39.20 35.77 7.92
N SER A 64 -39.04 35.47 9.21
CA SER A 64 -39.11 36.47 10.29
C SER A 64 -38.00 37.54 10.25
N CYS A 65 -36.99 37.36 9.40
CA CYS A 65 -35.94 38.37 9.15
C CYS A 65 -36.21 39.22 7.89
N GLY A 66 -37.38 39.07 7.25
CA GLY A 66 -37.73 39.80 6.01
C GLY A 66 -37.19 39.18 4.72
N CYS A 67 -36.70 37.93 4.77
CA CYS A 67 -36.18 37.24 3.60
C CYS A 67 -37.29 36.83 2.62
N LYS A 68 -36.95 36.81 1.32
CA LYS A 68 -37.77 36.20 0.25
C LYS A 68 -37.51 34.70 0.24
N VAL A 69 -38.35 33.93 0.93
CA VAL A 69 -38.14 32.49 1.12
C VAL A 69 -38.78 31.66 0.00
N ILE A 70 -38.01 30.73 -0.57
CA ILE A 70 -38.46 29.73 -1.54
C ILE A 70 -38.35 28.35 -0.90
N LEU A 71 -39.48 27.66 -0.75
CA LEU A 71 -39.63 26.38 -0.08
C LEU A 71 -39.60 25.24 -1.11
N VAL A 72 -38.66 24.30 -0.95
CA VAL A 72 -38.48 23.17 -1.85
C VAL A 72 -38.65 21.84 -1.11
N ALA A 73 -39.57 21.01 -1.57
CA ALA A 73 -39.76 19.63 -1.10
C ALA A 73 -40.59 18.82 -2.12
N ARG A 74 -40.71 17.52 -1.90
CA ARG A 74 -41.51 16.63 -2.76
C ARG A 74 -43.03 16.71 -2.50
N ARG A 75 -43.43 17.10 -1.29
CA ARG A 75 -44.84 17.09 -0.84
C ARG A 75 -45.45 18.47 -0.97
N ASN A 76 -46.21 18.69 -2.04
CA ASN A 76 -46.79 20.00 -2.35
C ASN A 76 -47.78 20.49 -1.29
N GLU A 77 -48.63 19.60 -0.77
CA GLU A 77 -49.62 19.92 0.27
C GLU A 77 -48.97 20.46 1.55
N GLU A 78 -47.89 19.82 2.00
CA GLU A 78 -47.11 20.28 3.16
C GLU A 78 -46.39 21.59 2.91
N LEU A 79 -45.90 21.84 1.68
CA LEU A 79 -45.32 23.14 1.33
C LEU A 79 -46.35 24.26 1.42
N ILE A 80 -47.59 24.01 0.98
CA ILE A 80 -48.71 24.95 1.10
C ILE A 80 -49.07 25.17 2.58
N ARG A 81 -49.12 24.11 3.39
CA ARG A 81 -49.32 24.22 4.85
C ARG A 81 -48.27 25.13 5.50
N VAL A 82 -46.99 24.88 5.22
CA VAL A 82 -45.89 25.69 5.77
C VAL A 82 -45.97 27.13 5.28
N LYS A 83 -46.25 27.37 3.99
CA LYS A 83 -46.48 28.71 3.45
C LYS A 83 -47.58 29.46 4.21
N ASN A 84 -48.72 28.81 4.44
CA ASN A 84 -49.84 29.42 5.17
C ASN A 84 -49.47 29.70 6.63
N SER A 85 -48.77 28.76 7.29
CA SER A 85 -48.24 28.93 8.64
C SER A 85 -47.30 30.13 8.77
N LEU A 86 -46.41 30.34 7.79
CA LEU A 86 -45.50 31.50 7.76
C LEU A 86 -46.26 32.83 7.70
N ILE A 87 -47.28 32.91 6.85
CA ILE A 87 -48.11 34.11 6.69
C ILE A 87 -48.90 34.39 7.97
N GLN A 88 -49.49 33.35 8.59
CA GLN A 88 -50.26 33.47 9.82
C GLN A 88 -49.40 33.85 11.04
N THR A 89 -48.22 33.25 11.16
CA THR A 89 -47.32 33.45 12.32
C THR A 89 -46.59 34.80 12.28
N HIS A 90 -46.39 35.36 11.07
CA HIS A 90 -45.63 36.59 10.86
C HIS A 90 -46.41 37.63 10.02
N PRO A 91 -47.59 38.09 10.47
CA PRO A 91 -48.50 38.92 9.67
C PRO A 91 -47.88 40.28 9.29
N ASN A 92 -47.01 40.82 10.14
CA ASN A 92 -46.41 42.15 9.97
C ASN A 92 -45.09 42.16 9.16
N ILE A 93 -44.62 40.99 8.70
CA ILE A 93 -43.34 40.85 7.97
C ILE A 93 -43.58 40.57 6.48
N GLY A 94 -44.83 40.32 6.07
CA GLY A 94 -45.27 39.80 4.77
C GLY A 94 -45.07 40.68 3.53
N LYS A 95 -43.97 41.45 3.45
CA LYS A 95 -43.58 42.24 2.28
C LYS A 95 -43.39 41.39 1.02
N TYR A 96 -43.00 40.12 1.17
CA TYR A 96 -42.82 39.17 0.08
C TYR A 96 -43.46 37.82 0.43
N PRO A 97 -44.42 37.29 -0.34
CA PRO A 97 -45.04 36.01 -0.04
C PRO A 97 -44.05 34.83 -0.22
N PRO A 98 -44.09 33.80 0.65
CA PRO A 98 -43.29 32.60 0.45
C PRO A 98 -43.70 31.88 -0.84
N MET A 99 -42.70 31.40 -1.58
CA MET A 99 -42.91 30.65 -2.82
C MET A 99 -42.62 29.17 -2.60
N THR A 100 -43.35 28.30 -3.30
CA THR A 100 -43.27 26.84 -3.12
C THR A 100 -42.92 26.17 -4.45
N ILE A 101 -41.96 25.26 -4.44
CA ILE A 101 -41.57 24.46 -5.61
C ILE A 101 -41.55 22.99 -5.22
N SER A 102 -42.38 22.21 -5.91
CA SER A 102 -42.40 20.75 -5.77
C SER A 102 -41.28 20.14 -6.60
N LEU A 103 -40.23 19.66 -5.95
CA LEU A 103 -39.05 19.10 -6.61
C LEU A 103 -38.49 17.93 -5.81
N ASP A 104 -38.25 16.81 -6.51
CA ASP A 104 -37.38 15.74 -6.01
C ASP A 104 -35.93 16.05 -6.38
N VAL A 105 -35.15 16.43 -5.36
CA VAL A 105 -33.74 16.80 -5.51
C VAL A 105 -32.84 15.67 -6.02
N THR A 106 -33.33 14.43 -6.10
CA THR A 106 -32.60 13.29 -6.69
C THR A 106 -32.73 13.19 -8.21
N LYS A 107 -33.58 14.00 -8.85
CA LYS A 107 -33.77 14.02 -10.31
C LYS A 107 -32.79 14.99 -10.99
N PHE A 108 -31.52 14.60 -11.06
CA PHE A 108 -30.42 15.45 -11.51
C PHE A 108 -30.60 16.04 -12.90
N ASP A 109 -31.19 15.28 -13.83
CA ASP A 109 -31.39 15.70 -15.22
C ASP A 109 -32.30 16.93 -15.35
N LEU A 110 -33.18 17.14 -14.36
CA LEU A 110 -34.15 18.25 -14.34
C LEU A 110 -33.66 19.44 -13.51
N LEU A 111 -32.57 19.31 -12.75
CA LEU A 111 -32.17 20.32 -11.76
C LEU A 111 -31.81 21.67 -12.37
N ASN A 112 -31.13 21.71 -13.52
CA ASN A 112 -30.77 22.98 -14.16
C ASN A 112 -32.01 23.77 -14.57
N ALA A 113 -32.98 23.11 -15.23
CA ALA A 113 -34.23 23.74 -15.64
C ALA A 113 -35.06 24.23 -14.44
N GLU A 114 -35.06 23.47 -13.33
CA GLU A 114 -35.74 23.88 -12.10
C GLU A 114 -35.02 25.03 -11.38
N VAL A 115 -33.68 25.09 -11.42
CA VAL A 115 -32.90 26.23 -10.92
C VAL A 115 -33.16 27.49 -11.75
N ASP A 116 -33.31 27.37 -13.07
CA ASP A 116 -33.70 28.51 -13.92
C ASP A 116 -35.07 29.06 -13.52
N LYS A 117 -36.05 28.17 -13.23
CA LYS A 117 -37.36 28.58 -12.67
C LYS A 117 -37.21 29.28 -11.31
N ILE A 118 -36.37 28.74 -10.41
CA ILE A 118 -36.08 29.35 -9.10
C ILE A 118 -35.53 30.77 -9.27
N LEU A 119 -34.54 30.93 -10.16
CA LEU A 119 -33.89 32.22 -10.42
C LEU A 119 -34.87 33.21 -11.07
N ALA A 120 -35.82 32.74 -11.89
CA ALA A 120 -36.83 33.61 -12.53
C ALA A 120 -37.81 34.26 -11.53
N ILE A 121 -38.03 33.67 -10.34
CA ILE A 121 -38.99 34.19 -9.36
C ILE A 121 -38.57 35.58 -8.83
N TYR A 122 -37.31 35.72 -8.45
CA TYR A 122 -36.78 36.95 -7.84
C TYR A 122 -35.54 37.52 -8.53
N GLY A 123 -35.12 36.93 -9.66
CA GLY A 123 -33.98 37.34 -10.49
C GLY A 123 -32.60 37.03 -9.91
N ARG A 124 -32.53 36.50 -8.69
CA ARG A 124 -31.28 36.22 -7.96
C ARG A 124 -31.49 35.17 -6.87
N LEU A 125 -30.39 34.62 -6.35
CA LEU A 125 -30.40 33.70 -5.21
C LEU A 125 -29.21 34.02 -4.30
N ASP A 126 -29.51 34.49 -3.09
CA ASP A 126 -28.50 34.96 -2.13
C ASP A 126 -28.03 33.85 -1.19
N ILE A 127 -28.94 33.00 -0.70
CA ILE A 127 -28.64 31.95 0.28
C ILE A 127 -29.28 30.63 -0.15
N LEU A 128 -28.48 29.57 -0.27
CA LEU A 128 -28.93 28.21 -0.49
C LEU A 128 -28.82 27.41 0.81
N ILE A 129 -29.93 26.89 1.34
CA ILE A 129 -29.94 26.01 2.50
C ILE A 129 -30.27 24.57 2.06
N ASN A 130 -29.21 23.77 1.97
CA ASN A 130 -29.24 22.34 1.68
C ASN A 130 -29.55 21.54 2.94
N ASN A 131 -30.85 21.35 3.21
CA ASN A 131 -31.35 20.64 4.39
C ASN A 131 -32.00 19.28 4.08
N ALA A 132 -32.40 19.01 2.83
CA ALA A 132 -33.00 17.73 2.47
C ALA A 132 -32.08 16.54 2.80
N GLY A 133 -32.62 15.53 3.50
CA GLY A 133 -31.86 14.34 3.88
C GLY A 133 -32.73 13.24 4.50
N ILE A 134 -32.21 12.02 4.51
CA ILE A 134 -32.81 10.86 5.20
C ILE A 134 -31.80 10.23 6.15
N SER A 135 -32.31 9.57 7.19
CA SER A 135 -31.54 8.77 8.12
C SER A 135 -31.66 7.27 7.78
N TYR A 136 -30.81 6.43 8.39
CA TYR A 136 -30.80 4.99 8.17
C TYR A 136 -30.51 4.20 9.47
N ARG A 137 -31.09 3.01 9.61
CA ARG A 137 -30.88 2.06 10.72
C ARG A 137 -30.61 0.64 10.20
N GLY A 138 -29.43 0.10 10.44
CA GLY A 138 -29.14 -1.28 10.06
C GLY A 138 -27.72 -1.71 10.35
N ARG A 139 -27.45 -3.01 10.33
CA ARG A 139 -26.09 -3.51 10.52
C ARG A 139 -25.30 -3.44 9.22
N VAL A 140 -24.00 -3.13 9.31
CA VAL A 140 -23.10 -3.06 8.15
C VAL A 140 -23.11 -4.37 7.35
N ASP A 141 -23.17 -5.53 8.02
CA ASP A 141 -23.18 -6.85 7.39
C ASP A 141 -24.52 -7.25 6.75
N LYS A 142 -25.59 -6.49 6.99
CA LYS A 142 -26.96 -6.81 6.55
C LYS A 142 -27.55 -5.81 5.57
N THR A 143 -26.89 -4.67 5.39
CA THR A 143 -27.41 -3.57 4.59
C THR A 143 -27.14 -3.81 3.13
N THR A 144 -28.17 -3.68 2.31
CA THR A 144 -28.01 -3.79 0.87
C THR A 144 -27.32 -2.54 0.33
N ILE A 145 -26.49 -2.73 -0.71
CA ILE A 145 -25.80 -1.63 -1.38
C ILE A 145 -26.80 -0.58 -1.90
N ASP A 146 -28.01 -0.99 -2.31
CA ASP A 146 -29.06 -0.06 -2.73
C ASP A 146 -29.46 0.93 -1.64
N VAL A 147 -29.45 0.52 -0.36
CA VAL A 147 -29.72 1.41 0.77
C VAL A 147 -28.55 2.36 0.98
N ASP A 148 -27.31 1.88 0.94
CA ASP A 148 -26.12 2.72 1.02
C ASP A 148 -26.11 3.79 -0.10
N MET A 149 -26.41 3.37 -1.34
CA MET A 149 -26.52 4.25 -2.50
C MET A 149 -27.67 5.24 -2.34
N LYS A 150 -28.86 4.80 -1.92
CA LYS A 150 -30.03 5.69 -1.72
C LYS A 150 -29.75 6.79 -0.70
N VAL A 151 -29.14 6.44 0.44
CA VAL A 151 -28.79 7.41 1.48
C VAL A 151 -27.71 8.38 0.97
N MET A 152 -26.70 7.89 0.25
CA MET A 152 -25.67 8.72 -0.38
C MET A 152 -26.25 9.65 -1.45
N MET A 153 -27.14 9.15 -2.30
CA MET A 153 -27.77 9.92 -3.38
C MET A 153 -28.56 11.11 -2.84
N ILE A 154 -29.31 10.90 -1.74
CA ILE A 154 -30.13 11.97 -1.15
C ILE A 154 -29.28 12.92 -0.29
N ASN A 155 -28.43 12.40 0.60
CA ASN A 155 -27.74 13.24 1.59
C ASN A 155 -26.50 13.95 1.04
N TYR A 156 -25.91 13.44 -0.04
CA TYR A 156 -24.70 13.98 -0.64
C TYR A 156 -24.95 14.45 -2.08
N PHE A 157 -25.21 13.52 -3.02
CA PHE A 157 -25.24 13.87 -4.45
C PHE A 157 -26.32 14.90 -4.79
N ALA A 158 -27.53 14.76 -4.26
CA ALA A 158 -28.61 15.74 -4.48
C ALA A 158 -28.29 17.14 -3.95
N GLN A 159 -27.64 17.24 -2.79
CA GLN A 159 -27.27 18.53 -2.21
C GLN A 159 -26.19 19.22 -3.05
N ILE A 160 -25.15 18.48 -3.46
CA ILE A 160 -24.06 19.05 -4.25
C ILE A 160 -24.48 19.33 -5.69
N ALA A 161 -25.39 18.55 -6.27
CA ALA A 161 -25.91 18.79 -7.62
C ALA A 161 -26.70 20.09 -7.67
N LEU A 162 -27.59 20.32 -6.70
CA LEU A 162 -28.32 21.58 -6.59
C LEU A 162 -27.38 22.76 -6.32
N ALA A 163 -26.40 22.60 -5.43
CA ALA A 163 -25.40 23.64 -5.17
C ALA A 163 -24.60 23.98 -6.43
N LYS A 164 -24.13 22.98 -7.18
CA LYS A 164 -23.41 23.16 -8.46
C LYS A 164 -24.26 23.86 -9.51
N ALA A 165 -25.56 23.57 -9.58
CA ALA A 165 -26.47 24.26 -10.50
C ALA A 165 -26.67 25.74 -10.13
N VAL A 166 -26.65 26.08 -8.84
CA VAL A 166 -26.81 27.45 -8.34
C VAL A 166 -25.51 28.27 -8.42
N ILE A 167 -24.34 27.66 -8.22
CA ILE A 167 -23.03 28.33 -8.15
C ILE A 167 -22.76 29.29 -9.32
N PRO A 168 -23.00 28.94 -10.60
CA PRO A 168 -22.79 29.85 -11.72
C PRO A 168 -23.54 31.18 -11.57
N SER A 169 -24.77 31.15 -11.03
CA SER A 169 -25.54 32.37 -10.77
C SER A 169 -24.94 33.19 -9.64
N MET A 170 -24.44 32.56 -8.58
CA MET A 170 -23.78 33.25 -7.44
C MET A 170 -22.42 33.84 -7.85
N ILE A 171 -21.67 33.17 -8.73
CA ILE A 171 -20.41 33.70 -9.28
C ILE A 171 -20.68 34.97 -10.09
N LYS A 172 -21.70 34.93 -10.97
CA LYS A 172 -22.14 36.12 -11.74
C LYS A 172 -22.56 37.27 -10.81
N GLN A 173 -23.20 36.96 -9.69
CA GLN A 173 -23.62 37.94 -8.67
C GLN A 173 -22.46 38.45 -7.79
N ARG A 174 -21.28 37.80 -7.81
CA ARG A 174 -20.16 38.03 -6.87
C ARG A 174 -20.60 38.01 -5.41
N PHE A 175 -21.62 37.20 -5.11
CA PHE A 175 -22.21 37.09 -3.79
C PHE A 175 -23.04 35.80 -3.71
N GLY A 176 -22.90 35.09 -2.60
CA GLY A 176 -23.75 33.94 -2.31
C GLY A 176 -23.35 33.27 -0.99
N HIS A 177 -24.28 32.57 -0.37
CA HIS A 177 -24.01 31.78 0.83
C HIS A 177 -24.65 30.40 0.73
N ILE A 178 -23.83 29.36 0.66
CA ILE A 178 -24.27 27.96 0.66
C ILE A 178 -24.19 27.42 2.09
N VAL A 179 -25.32 26.96 2.61
CA VAL A 179 -25.46 26.37 3.94
C VAL A 179 -25.85 24.91 3.80
N CYS A 180 -24.95 24.00 4.16
CA CYS A 180 -25.20 22.57 4.11
C CYS A 180 -25.49 22.02 5.50
N VAL A 181 -26.68 21.43 5.69
CA VAL A 181 -27.06 20.75 6.93
C VAL A 181 -26.51 19.33 6.91
N SER A 182 -25.39 19.16 7.60
CA SER A 182 -24.73 17.90 7.86
C SER A 182 -25.31 17.24 9.13
N SER A 183 -24.47 16.70 10.00
CA SER A 183 -24.79 16.15 11.31
C SER A 183 -23.48 16.07 12.11
N VAL A 184 -23.56 15.97 13.43
CA VAL A 184 -22.40 15.47 14.22
C VAL A 184 -21.85 14.15 13.65
N GLN A 185 -22.71 13.32 13.03
CA GLN A 185 -22.29 12.08 12.35
C GLN A 185 -21.57 12.28 11.01
N GLY A 186 -21.38 13.52 10.57
CA GLY A 186 -20.46 13.90 9.48
C GLY A 186 -19.01 14.06 9.95
N LYS A 187 -18.76 13.96 11.26
CA LYS A 187 -17.44 14.02 11.88
C LYS A 187 -17.10 12.80 12.75
N ILE A 188 -18.13 12.13 13.27
CA ILE A 188 -18.01 10.88 14.03
C ILE A 188 -18.92 9.80 13.44
N SER A 189 -18.56 8.54 13.56
CA SER A 189 -19.41 7.43 13.10
C SER A 189 -20.01 6.69 14.30
N ILE A 190 -21.32 6.40 14.23
CA ILE A 190 -22.06 5.71 15.29
C ILE A 190 -22.58 4.37 14.74
N PRO A 191 -22.57 3.27 15.53
CA PRO A 191 -23.13 1.99 15.11
C PRO A 191 -24.55 2.10 14.56
N TYR A 192 -24.89 1.17 13.67
CA TYR A 192 -26.19 1.07 12.99
C TYR A 192 -26.56 2.21 12.05
N ARG A 193 -25.63 3.12 11.74
CA ARG A 193 -25.86 4.30 10.90
C ARG A 193 -24.77 4.52 9.85
N SER A 194 -24.09 3.45 9.43
CA SER A 194 -22.95 3.50 8.50
C SER A 194 -23.23 4.29 7.23
N ALA A 195 -24.33 4.02 6.52
CA ALA A 195 -24.72 4.73 5.30
C ALA A 195 -24.94 6.24 5.56
N TYR A 196 -25.60 6.56 6.68
CA TYR A 196 -25.88 7.94 7.08
C TYR A 196 -24.60 8.70 7.42
N GLY A 197 -23.77 8.15 8.30
CA GLY A 197 -22.50 8.76 8.70
C GLY A 197 -21.57 8.95 7.52
N ALA A 198 -21.43 7.96 6.64
CA ALA A 198 -20.63 8.05 5.41
C ALA A 198 -21.11 9.19 4.50
N SER A 199 -22.43 9.30 4.28
CA SER A 199 -23.01 10.36 3.44
C SER A 199 -22.76 11.76 4.00
N LYS A 200 -22.78 11.93 5.33
CA LYS A 200 -22.54 13.22 5.98
C LYS A 200 -21.05 13.58 6.04
N HIS A 201 -20.14 12.61 6.14
CA HIS A 201 -18.69 12.84 5.98
C HIS A 201 -18.35 13.26 4.54
N ALA A 202 -18.99 12.66 3.54
CA ALA A 202 -18.81 13.05 2.14
C ALA A 202 -19.24 14.51 1.90
N LEU A 203 -20.40 14.90 2.44
CA LEU A 203 -20.89 16.28 2.38
C LEU A 203 -19.94 17.26 3.08
N GLN A 204 -19.37 16.90 4.23
CA GLN A 204 -18.40 17.72 4.96
C GLN A 204 -17.16 18.01 4.09
N ALA A 205 -16.53 16.96 3.54
CA ALA A 205 -15.32 17.10 2.73
C ALA A 205 -15.56 17.92 1.45
N TRP A 206 -16.74 17.78 0.84
CA TRP A 206 -17.11 18.58 -0.33
C TRP A 206 -17.28 20.06 0.03
N CYS A 207 -17.94 20.36 1.15
CA CYS A 207 -18.10 21.75 1.60
C CYS A 207 -16.76 22.41 1.92
N ASP A 208 -15.80 21.65 2.47
CA ASP A 208 -14.46 22.16 2.75
C ASP A 208 -13.69 22.53 1.48
N SER A 209 -13.82 21.70 0.44
CA SER A 209 -13.24 21.98 -0.88
C SER A 209 -13.93 23.17 -1.55
N ALA A 210 -15.27 23.17 -1.60
CA ALA A 210 -16.07 24.24 -2.21
C ALA A 210 -15.82 25.60 -1.54
N ARG A 211 -15.65 25.61 -0.21
CA ARG A 211 -15.33 26.83 0.54
C ARG A 211 -13.99 27.42 0.08
N ALA A 212 -12.96 26.60 -0.05
CA ALA A 212 -11.64 27.04 -0.48
C ALA A 212 -11.66 27.55 -1.92
N GLU A 213 -12.37 26.84 -2.81
CA GLU A 213 -12.44 27.16 -4.24
C GLU A 213 -13.26 28.43 -4.54
N LEU A 214 -14.40 28.62 -3.86
CA LEU A 214 -15.36 29.68 -4.15
C LEU A 214 -15.11 30.98 -3.38
N ASN A 215 -14.17 30.99 -2.42
CA ASN A 215 -13.88 32.18 -1.61
C ASN A 215 -13.43 33.38 -2.47
N LYS A 216 -12.69 33.13 -3.56
CA LYS A 216 -12.27 34.15 -4.53
C LYS A 216 -13.43 34.82 -5.26
N ASP A 217 -14.57 34.14 -5.33
CA ASP A 217 -15.78 34.62 -6.00
C ASP A 217 -16.79 35.24 -5.01
N CYS A 218 -16.35 35.50 -3.77
CA CYS A 218 -17.15 36.09 -2.69
C CYS A 218 -18.37 35.24 -2.29
N ILE A 219 -18.28 33.92 -2.48
CA ILE A 219 -19.31 32.96 -2.06
C ILE A 219 -18.86 32.28 -0.78
N LYS A 220 -19.72 32.31 0.24
CA LYS A 220 -19.48 31.70 1.55
C LYS A 220 -20.09 30.31 1.62
N VAL A 221 -19.44 29.41 2.36
CA VAL A 221 -19.94 28.05 2.60
C VAL A 221 -19.93 27.75 4.09
N THR A 222 -21.11 27.49 4.66
CA THR A 222 -21.30 27.11 6.07
C THR A 222 -21.77 25.67 6.18
N VAL A 223 -21.14 24.89 7.05
CA VAL A 223 -21.63 23.55 7.40
C VAL A 223 -22.29 23.59 8.78
N ALA A 224 -23.55 23.17 8.83
CA ALA A 224 -24.32 23.02 10.06
C ALA A 224 -24.31 21.56 10.49
N SER A 225 -23.69 21.24 11.62
CA SER A 225 -23.55 19.85 12.09
C SER A 225 -24.37 19.63 13.37
N PRO A 226 -25.70 19.54 13.31
CA PRO A 226 -26.51 19.38 14.51
C PRO A 226 -26.40 17.98 15.12
N ALA A 227 -26.55 17.91 16.45
CA ALA A 227 -26.81 16.68 17.18
C ALA A 227 -28.26 16.20 16.94
N TYR A 228 -28.82 15.42 17.87
CA TYR A 228 -30.20 14.98 17.74
C TYR A 228 -31.18 16.16 17.80
N ILE A 229 -32.11 16.21 16.85
CA ILE A 229 -33.17 17.21 16.76
C ILE A 229 -34.50 16.48 16.82
N LYS A 230 -35.42 16.97 17.64
CA LYS A 230 -36.76 16.39 17.83
C LYS A 230 -37.63 16.57 16.58
N THR A 231 -37.46 15.64 15.64
CA THR A 231 -38.12 15.64 14.32
C THR A 231 -38.52 14.22 13.92
N ALA A 232 -39.36 14.09 12.89
CA ALA A 232 -39.73 12.79 12.32
C ALA A 232 -38.59 12.08 11.53
N ILE A 233 -37.33 12.51 11.66
CA ILE A 233 -36.21 11.95 10.88
C ILE A 233 -35.93 10.47 11.21
N SER A 234 -36.16 10.03 12.45
CA SER A 234 -36.05 8.61 12.78
C SER A 234 -37.26 7.83 12.24
N LEU A 235 -38.48 8.34 12.39
CA LEU A 235 -39.68 7.71 11.84
C LEU A 235 -39.54 7.44 10.34
N ASN A 236 -38.98 8.41 9.60
CA ASN A 236 -38.77 8.33 8.15
C ASN A 236 -37.43 7.70 7.74
N ALA A 237 -36.65 7.13 8.67
CA ALA A 237 -35.38 6.49 8.35
C ALA A 237 -35.60 5.20 7.52
N VAL A 238 -34.61 4.78 6.75
CA VAL A 238 -34.64 3.50 6.03
C VAL A 238 -33.94 2.40 6.82
N THR A 239 -34.43 1.16 6.73
CA THR A 239 -33.80 -0.02 7.35
C THR A 239 -32.77 -0.67 6.42
N GLU A 240 -32.07 -1.71 6.89
CA GLU A 240 -31.08 -2.49 6.12
C GLU A 240 -31.61 -3.08 4.79
N GLY A 241 -32.93 -3.32 4.68
CA GLY A 241 -33.59 -3.78 3.45
C GLY A 241 -34.37 -2.68 2.70
N GLY A 242 -34.19 -1.41 3.06
CA GLY A 242 -34.79 -0.27 2.35
C GLY A 242 -36.24 0.07 2.70
N LYS A 243 -36.85 -0.64 3.66
CA LYS A 243 -38.18 -0.33 4.22
C LYS A 243 -38.10 0.89 5.16
N CYS A 244 -39.25 1.52 5.42
CA CYS A 244 -39.35 2.58 6.43
C CYS A 244 -39.13 2.01 7.84
N TYR A 245 -38.35 2.70 8.68
CA TYR A 245 -38.06 2.31 10.05
C TYR A 245 -39.25 2.50 10.98
N GLY A 246 -40.05 3.55 10.76
CA GLY A 246 -41.36 3.74 11.41
C GLY A 246 -41.32 3.96 12.93
N LYS A 247 -40.14 4.10 13.54
CA LYS A 247 -39.97 4.20 15.00
C LYS A 247 -39.31 5.51 15.42
N MET A 248 -39.86 6.13 16.47
CA MET A 248 -39.22 7.27 17.14
C MET A 248 -38.06 6.76 17.99
N ASP A 249 -36.84 7.20 17.69
CA ASP A 249 -35.68 6.88 18.53
C ASP A 249 -35.70 7.78 19.77
N LYS A 250 -35.47 7.21 20.96
CA LYS A 250 -35.41 7.96 22.23
C LYS A 250 -34.47 9.17 22.18
N SER A 251 -33.30 9.02 21.55
CA SER A 251 -32.34 10.12 21.38
C SER A 251 -32.82 11.24 20.46
N THR A 252 -33.67 10.92 19.47
CA THR A 252 -34.33 11.92 18.62
C THR A 252 -35.45 12.61 19.40
N GLU A 253 -36.24 11.87 20.18
CA GLU A 253 -37.33 12.39 21.01
C GLU A 253 -36.83 13.37 22.10
N GLU A 254 -35.69 13.06 22.72
CA GLU A 254 -34.98 13.89 23.70
C GLU A 254 -34.05 14.95 23.04
N GLY A 255 -34.08 15.06 21.71
CA GLY A 255 -33.24 15.98 20.95
C GLY A 255 -33.60 17.46 21.14
N TYR A 256 -32.76 18.35 20.61
CA TYR A 256 -33.04 19.78 20.63
C TYR A 256 -34.31 20.12 19.85
N GLU A 257 -35.04 21.14 20.32
CA GLU A 257 -36.17 21.70 19.60
C GLU A 257 -35.72 22.23 18.22
N PRO A 258 -36.39 21.87 17.11
CA PRO A 258 -36.02 22.31 15.76
C PRO A 258 -35.86 23.84 15.64
N LYS A 259 -36.71 24.60 16.34
CA LYS A 259 -36.67 26.07 16.40
C LYS A 259 -35.38 26.61 17.00
N TYR A 260 -34.85 25.96 18.04
CA TYR A 260 -33.58 26.36 18.64
C TYR A 260 -32.43 26.17 17.64
N VAL A 261 -32.38 25.01 16.97
CA VAL A 261 -31.34 24.70 15.99
C VAL A 261 -31.43 25.63 14.77
N ALA A 262 -32.63 25.94 14.29
CA ALA A 262 -32.82 26.90 13.19
C ALA A 262 -32.33 28.32 13.55
N ASN A 263 -32.54 28.77 14.79
CA ASN A 263 -31.98 30.04 15.27
C ASN A 263 -30.45 30.02 15.34
N GLU A 264 -29.84 28.90 15.76
CA GLU A 264 -28.38 28.78 15.75
C GLU A 264 -27.81 28.76 14.32
N ILE A 265 -28.49 28.13 13.36
CA ILE A 265 -28.12 28.20 11.93
C ILE A 265 -28.19 29.65 11.44
N LEU A 266 -29.26 30.38 11.75
CA LEU A 266 -29.39 31.80 11.39
C LEU A 266 -28.22 32.61 11.97
N LEU A 267 -27.87 32.41 13.24
CA LEU A 267 -26.75 33.10 13.86
C LEU A 267 -25.40 32.74 13.20
N ALA A 268 -25.21 31.49 12.78
CA ALA A 268 -24.01 31.06 12.06
C ALA A 268 -23.91 31.73 10.69
N VAL A 269 -25.03 31.85 9.98
CA VAL A 269 -25.12 32.59 8.70
C VAL A 269 -24.80 34.07 8.90
N LEU A 270 -25.41 34.72 9.89
CA LEU A 270 -25.15 36.13 10.23
C LEU A 270 -23.73 36.42 10.71
N ARG A 271 -23.01 35.39 11.19
CA ARG A 271 -21.62 35.47 11.62
C ARG A 271 -20.64 34.98 10.54
N GLU A 272 -21.15 34.56 9.39
CA GLU A 272 -20.36 33.95 8.31
C GLU A 272 -19.46 32.80 8.80
N GLN A 273 -19.96 31.98 9.72
CA GLN A 273 -19.18 30.88 10.28
C GLN A 273 -18.96 29.79 9.23
N ASN A 274 -17.70 29.37 9.04
CA ASN A 274 -17.37 28.24 8.16
C ASN A 274 -18.09 26.95 8.59
N GLU A 275 -18.23 26.78 9.90
CA GLU A 275 -18.86 25.62 10.51
C GLU A 275 -19.43 25.97 11.88
N PHE A 276 -20.56 25.34 12.23
CA PHE A 276 -21.07 25.35 13.59
C PHE A 276 -21.76 24.02 13.93
N MET A 277 -21.76 23.66 15.21
CA MET A 277 -22.32 22.41 15.73
C MET A 277 -23.28 22.71 16.88
N THR A 278 -24.50 22.17 16.86
CA THR A 278 -25.36 22.14 18.05
C THR A 278 -25.11 20.84 18.79
N ALA A 279 -24.34 20.91 19.88
CA ALA A 279 -24.14 19.79 20.78
C ALA A 279 -24.09 20.34 22.21
N PRO A 280 -24.35 19.50 23.24
CA PRO A 280 -24.13 19.91 24.62
C PRO A 280 -22.73 20.52 24.77
N ILE A 281 -22.56 21.49 25.67
CA ILE A 281 -21.27 22.18 25.90
C ILE A 281 -20.11 21.16 26.02
N LEU A 282 -20.39 19.97 26.57
CA LEU A 282 -19.50 18.82 26.61
C LEU A 282 -18.92 18.39 25.24
N TYR A 283 -19.76 18.29 24.21
CA TYR A 283 -19.38 17.83 22.87
C TYR A 283 -18.82 18.93 21.96
N LYS A 284 -19.21 20.20 22.16
CA LYS A 284 -18.63 21.36 21.44
C LYS A 284 -17.12 21.54 21.68
N PHE A 285 -16.63 20.88 22.71
CA PHE A 285 -15.46 21.29 23.44
C PHE A 285 -14.49 20.09 23.48
N LEU A 286 -15.02 18.86 23.36
CA LEU A 286 -14.32 17.66 22.86
C LEU A 286 -13.84 17.82 21.39
N GLN A 287 -14.61 18.46 20.50
CA GLN A 287 -14.22 18.57 19.08
C GLN A 287 -13.15 19.62 18.78
N ASN A 288 -12.97 20.62 19.65
CA ASN A 288 -11.79 21.50 19.59
C ASN A 288 -10.50 20.78 20.04
N GLN A 289 -10.60 19.53 20.50
CA GLN A 289 -9.46 18.66 20.82
C GLN A 289 -9.31 17.46 19.86
N ASP A 290 -10.20 17.29 18.88
CA ASP A 290 -10.20 16.11 17.99
C ASP A 290 -9.46 16.35 16.66
N HIS A 291 -8.15 16.62 16.75
CA HIS A 291 -7.18 16.01 15.82
C HIS A 291 -6.65 14.66 16.35
N THR A 292 -7.17 14.17 17.47
CA THR A 292 -6.70 12.94 18.13
C THR A 292 -7.84 12.20 18.84
N SER A 293 -7.97 10.90 18.53
CA SER A 293 -8.73 9.85 19.22
C SER A 293 -10.18 9.57 18.76
N VAL A 294 -10.43 8.31 18.36
CA VAL A 294 -11.76 7.71 18.19
C VAL A 294 -11.93 6.73 19.34
N ARG A 295 -12.85 7.01 20.28
CA ARG A 295 -13.29 6.08 21.33
C ARG A 295 -14.33 5.10 20.76
N SER A 296 -14.17 3.82 21.10
CA SER A 296 -15.14 2.74 20.95
C SER A 296 -16.26 2.85 21.99
N PHE A 297 -17.52 2.67 21.57
CA PHE A 297 -18.67 2.49 22.46
C PHE A 297 -19.21 1.06 22.33
N ASP A 298 -19.12 0.30 23.41
CA ASP A 298 -19.88 -0.92 23.67
C ASP A 298 -20.77 -0.69 24.90
N GLU A 299 -21.93 -1.36 24.88
CA GLU A 299 -22.96 -1.55 25.93
C GLU A 299 -24.11 -0.53 26.04
N VAL A 300 -25.34 -0.97 25.70
CA VAL A 300 -26.38 -1.44 26.65
C VAL A 300 -27.70 -1.69 25.89
N ASN A 301 -28.13 -2.94 25.76
CA ASN A 301 -29.46 -3.45 26.20
C ASN A 301 -29.77 -4.85 25.66
N SER A 302 -29.98 -5.74 26.63
CA SER A 302 -30.50 -7.11 26.54
C SER A 302 -32.00 -7.16 26.24
N ALA A 303 -32.41 -7.91 25.22
CA ALA A 303 -33.74 -8.50 25.13
C ALA A 303 -33.68 -9.81 24.32
N LYS A 304 -34.18 -10.89 24.92
CA LYS A 304 -34.39 -12.23 24.35
C LYS A 304 -35.29 -12.15 23.11
N ILE A 305 -35.03 -12.95 22.07
CA ILE A 305 -36.01 -13.49 21.11
C ILE A 305 -35.45 -14.79 20.49
N ASP A 306 -36.35 -15.74 20.30
CA ASP A 306 -36.20 -17.19 20.05
C ASP A 306 -35.44 -17.64 18.81
N ARG A 307 -34.98 -18.91 18.89
CA ARG A 307 -34.52 -19.76 17.79
C ARG A 307 -35.71 -20.52 17.18
N SER A 308 -35.85 -20.51 15.86
CA SER A 308 -36.17 -21.72 15.08
C SER A 308 -35.82 -21.57 13.58
N ASP A 309 -35.43 -22.71 13.01
CA ASP A 309 -35.54 -23.14 11.60
C ASP A 309 -34.46 -22.76 10.55
N GLY A 310 -33.48 -23.67 10.42
CA GLY A 310 -33.26 -24.48 9.20
C GLY A 310 -32.63 -23.86 7.93
N LEU A 311 -31.35 -24.13 7.69
CA LEU A 311 -30.71 -24.05 6.35
C LEU A 311 -29.97 -25.37 6.04
N PRO A 312 -30.08 -25.95 4.82
CA PRO A 312 -29.29 -27.11 4.41
C PRO A 312 -27.86 -26.72 3.99
N GLN A 313 -26.94 -27.66 4.23
CA GLN A 313 -25.50 -27.56 4.02
C GLN A 313 -25.07 -27.78 2.55
N GLN A 314 -24.03 -27.09 2.10
CA GLN A 314 -22.71 -27.65 1.71
C GLN A 314 -21.98 -26.75 0.69
N TYR A 315 -20.89 -26.09 1.11
CA TYR A 315 -19.69 -25.85 0.28
C TYR A 315 -18.45 -25.65 1.19
N LYS A 316 -17.51 -26.59 1.11
CA LYS A 316 -16.15 -26.54 1.69
C LYS A 316 -15.18 -26.04 0.61
N GLN A 317 -14.40 -25.00 0.90
CA GLN A 317 -13.01 -24.82 0.42
C GLN A 317 -12.30 -23.76 1.28
N LEU A 318 -11.03 -23.99 1.60
CA LEU A 318 -10.29 -23.43 2.74
C LEU A 318 -10.25 -21.88 2.78
N LYS A 319 -11.03 -21.31 3.70
CA LYS A 319 -10.80 -19.99 4.31
C LYS A 319 -9.95 -20.18 5.59
N LEU A 320 -8.97 -19.31 5.84
CA LEU A 320 -8.62 -19.02 7.24
C LEU A 320 -9.89 -18.49 7.93
N PRO A 321 -10.26 -18.99 9.12
CA PRO A 321 -11.55 -18.69 9.72
C PRO A 321 -11.66 -17.17 9.99
N PRO A 322 -12.84 -16.55 9.74
CA PRO A 322 -13.14 -15.28 10.36
C PRO A 322 -13.26 -15.48 11.87
N ASP A 323 -12.68 -14.56 12.65
CA ASP A 323 -13.01 -14.41 14.07
C ASP A 323 -14.49 -13.99 14.19
N LYS A 324 -15.38 -14.99 14.15
CA LYS A 324 -16.72 -15.06 14.75
C LYS A 324 -17.46 -16.28 14.20
N HIS A 325 -17.12 -17.43 14.75
CA HIS A 325 -18.12 -18.47 15.04
C HIS A 325 -17.83 -18.98 16.44
N VAL A 326 -18.79 -18.84 17.36
CA VAL A 326 -18.85 -19.62 18.59
C VAL A 326 -19.20 -21.04 18.15
N ILE A 327 -18.19 -21.77 17.68
CA ILE A 327 -18.18 -23.22 17.60
C ILE A 327 -17.64 -23.68 18.95
N ASN A 328 -18.28 -24.68 19.58
CA ASN A 328 -17.68 -25.38 20.71
C ASN A 328 -16.31 -25.92 20.30
N VAL A 329 -15.24 -25.20 20.65
CA VAL A 329 -13.87 -25.54 20.28
C VAL A 329 -13.42 -26.70 21.17
N LYS A 330 -13.34 -27.91 20.60
CA LYS A 330 -12.32 -28.86 21.04
C LYS A 330 -10.97 -28.13 20.96
N ALA A 331 -10.26 -28.01 22.08
CA ALA A 331 -8.95 -27.35 22.14
C ALA A 331 -8.07 -27.80 20.96
N ILE A 332 -7.62 -26.85 20.13
CA ILE A 332 -6.67 -27.13 19.05
C ILE A 332 -5.38 -27.57 19.74
N LYS A 333 -5.01 -28.83 19.57
CA LYS A 333 -3.78 -29.41 20.14
C LYS A 333 -2.71 -29.52 19.05
N LEU A 334 -1.46 -29.34 19.46
CA LEU A 334 -0.29 -29.59 18.62
C LEU A 334 -0.26 -31.07 18.21
N ASP A 335 -0.18 -31.33 16.91
CA ASP A 335 0.02 -32.68 16.39
C ASP A 335 1.46 -33.13 16.61
N ARG A 336 1.68 -33.84 17.72
CA ARG A 336 2.99 -34.35 18.12
C ARG A 336 3.52 -35.44 17.19
N GLU A 337 2.67 -36.16 16.47
CA GLU A 337 3.10 -37.22 15.54
C GLU A 337 3.78 -36.62 14.30
N SER A 338 3.48 -35.36 13.97
CA SER A 338 4.10 -34.65 12.84
C SER A 338 5.51 -34.10 13.09
N LEU A 339 6.03 -34.23 14.32
CA LEU A 339 7.30 -33.66 14.78
C LEU A 339 8.37 -34.75 14.91
N SER A 340 9.58 -34.47 14.43
CA SER A 340 10.73 -35.38 14.59
C SER A 340 11.50 -35.17 15.90
N PHE A 341 10.95 -34.40 16.84
CA PHE A 341 11.58 -34.01 18.11
C PHE A 341 10.51 -33.89 19.20
N VAL A 342 10.95 -33.88 20.46
CA VAL A 342 10.07 -33.71 21.62
C VAL A 342 10.01 -32.22 22.00
N PRO A 343 8.83 -31.57 21.98
CA PRO A 343 8.68 -30.19 22.43
C PRO A 343 9.13 -29.99 23.88
N SER A 344 9.81 -28.88 24.17
CA SER A 344 10.25 -28.54 25.54
C SER A 344 9.10 -28.08 26.46
N CYS A 345 7.93 -27.78 25.90
CA CYS A 345 6.73 -27.37 26.61
C CYS A 345 5.45 -27.70 25.82
N ASP A 346 4.29 -27.54 26.47
CA ASP A 346 2.99 -27.61 25.79
C ASP A 346 2.62 -26.30 25.10
N VAL A 347 2.75 -26.28 23.76
CA VAL A 347 2.37 -25.11 22.95
C VAL A 347 0.85 -24.97 22.88
N ILE A 348 0.30 -24.00 23.62
CA ILE A 348 -1.14 -23.71 23.69
C ILE A 348 -1.63 -22.59 22.74
N GLY A 349 -0.72 -21.81 22.14
CA GLY A 349 -1.07 -20.66 21.29
C GLY A 349 -1.64 -21.06 19.93
N ARG A 350 -2.80 -20.51 19.54
CA ARG A 350 -3.46 -20.84 18.25
C ARG A 350 -2.58 -20.47 17.05
N GLU A 351 -1.94 -19.31 17.10
CA GLU A 351 -1.03 -18.81 16.07
C GLU A 351 0.21 -19.70 15.93
N ALA A 352 0.86 -20.03 17.05
CA ALA A 352 2.01 -20.93 17.07
C ALA A 352 1.67 -22.31 16.50
N ILE A 353 0.55 -22.92 16.90
CA ILE A 353 0.11 -24.22 16.34
C ILE A 353 -0.13 -24.09 14.84
N SER A 354 -0.82 -23.03 14.39
CA SER A 354 -1.04 -22.78 12.96
C SER A 354 0.27 -22.60 12.17
N ALA A 355 1.29 -21.97 12.76
CA ALA A 355 2.60 -21.82 12.15
C ALA A 355 3.31 -23.19 12.02
N VAL A 356 3.33 -24.01 13.08
CA VAL A 356 3.93 -25.35 13.04
C VAL A 356 3.27 -26.25 11.99
N THR A 357 1.94 -26.21 11.88
CA THR A 357 1.21 -27.02 10.89
C THR A 357 1.54 -26.62 9.45
N ARG A 358 1.84 -25.35 9.19
CA ARG A 358 2.13 -24.82 7.84
C ARG A 358 3.62 -24.90 7.46
N ALA A 359 4.52 -24.93 8.44
CA ALA A 359 5.96 -25.06 8.23
C ALA A 359 6.31 -26.42 7.58
N ARG A 360 7.23 -26.41 6.62
CA ARG A 360 7.51 -27.59 5.77
C ARG A 360 8.64 -28.47 6.30
N SER A 361 9.67 -27.86 6.85
CA SER A 361 10.88 -28.49 7.37
C SER A 361 10.79 -28.69 8.88
N GLN A 362 11.36 -29.79 9.35
CA GLN A 362 11.41 -30.09 10.79
C GLN A 362 12.23 -29.05 11.56
N THR A 363 13.31 -28.53 10.97
CA THR A 363 14.11 -27.45 11.56
C THR A 363 13.29 -26.19 11.81
N CYS A 364 12.45 -25.76 10.88
CA CYS A 364 11.61 -24.58 11.08
C CYS A 364 10.51 -24.84 12.13
N LYS A 365 9.93 -26.05 12.15
CA LYS A 365 9.00 -26.46 13.22
C LYS A 365 9.66 -26.42 14.60
N GLU A 366 10.89 -26.90 14.73
CA GLU A 366 11.66 -26.87 15.97
C GLU A 366 11.94 -25.44 16.44
N ILE A 367 12.38 -24.55 15.55
CA ILE A 367 12.58 -23.13 15.87
C ILE A 367 11.28 -22.49 16.37
N ILE A 368 10.15 -22.73 15.67
CA ILE A 368 8.85 -22.18 16.05
C ILE A 368 8.44 -22.67 17.45
N VAL A 369 8.56 -23.97 17.73
CA VAL A 369 8.20 -24.56 19.02
C VAL A 369 9.09 -24.01 20.14
N ASN A 370 10.41 -24.00 19.95
CA ASN A 370 11.36 -23.53 20.96
C ASN A 370 11.12 -22.06 21.32
N VAL A 371 10.96 -21.19 20.32
CA VAL A 371 10.67 -19.75 20.54
C VAL A 371 9.31 -19.57 21.22
N SER A 372 8.31 -20.37 20.85
CA SER A 372 6.98 -20.33 21.50
C SER A 372 7.08 -20.69 22.99
N CYS A 373 7.86 -21.73 23.34
CA CYS A 373 8.06 -22.15 24.72
C CYS A 373 8.79 -21.09 25.56
N LEU A 374 9.90 -20.54 25.04
CA LEU A 374 10.62 -19.46 25.72
C LEU A 374 9.74 -18.22 25.93
N SER A 375 8.87 -17.91 24.95
CA SER A 375 7.93 -16.80 25.07
C SER A 375 6.85 -17.06 26.13
N GLN A 376 6.37 -18.30 26.28
CA GLN A 376 5.38 -18.68 27.29
C GLN A 376 5.95 -18.70 28.71
N GLN A 377 7.23 -19.03 28.85
CA GLN A 377 7.97 -18.99 30.12
C GLN A 377 8.37 -17.57 30.54
N GLY A 378 8.24 -16.59 29.64
CA GLY A 378 8.66 -15.21 29.90
C GLY A 378 10.18 -14.99 29.80
N GLU A 379 10.92 -15.94 29.24
CA GLU A 379 12.39 -15.92 29.19
C GLU A 379 12.95 -15.33 27.88
N LEU A 380 12.09 -15.13 26.87
CA LEU A 380 12.53 -14.70 25.54
C LEU A 380 12.94 -13.22 25.46
N TYR A 381 12.24 -12.35 26.19
CA TYR A 381 12.38 -10.90 26.08
C TYR A 381 12.81 -10.29 27.41
N PRO A 382 13.62 -9.22 27.41
CA PRO A 382 13.88 -8.48 28.63
C PRO A 382 12.59 -7.79 29.10
N ASP A 383 12.21 -7.99 30.37
CA ASP A 383 11.06 -7.30 30.97
C ASP A 383 11.23 -5.77 30.98
N ARG A 384 12.48 -5.32 31.04
CA ARG A 384 12.85 -3.91 31.17
C ARG A 384 14.17 -3.62 30.50
N LEU A 385 14.27 -2.41 29.94
CA LEU A 385 15.51 -1.79 29.48
C LEU A 385 15.64 -0.39 30.08
N PHE A 386 16.86 0.14 30.07
CA PHE A 386 17.16 1.47 30.60
C PHE A 386 17.61 2.41 29.49
N SER A 387 17.05 3.61 29.49
CA SER A 387 17.50 4.71 28.64
C SER A 387 18.83 5.28 29.18
N SER A 388 19.78 5.51 28.28
CA SER A 388 21.00 6.31 28.53
C SER A 388 20.91 7.73 27.96
N CYS A 389 19.72 8.16 27.53
CA CYS A 389 19.50 9.54 27.10
C CYS A 389 19.61 10.51 28.30
N PRO A 390 20.54 11.48 28.32
CA PRO A 390 20.89 12.25 29.53
C PRO A 390 19.72 12.98 30.18
N HIS A 391 18.78 13.48 29.39
CA HIS A 391 17.62 14.24 29.87
C HIS A 391 16.32 13.42 29.93
N SER A 392 16.36 12.14 29.50
CA SER A 392 15.18 11.26 29.42
C SER A 392 15.50 9.85 29.90
N LEU A 393 15.97 9.75 31.15
CA LEU A 393 16.30 8.48 31.81
C LEU A 393 15.06 7.66 32.20
N GLY A 394 13.90 8.31 32.30
CA GLY A 394 12.66 7.66 32.74
C GLY A 394 12.61 7.44 34.26
N PHE A 395 11.73 6.54 34.71
CA PHE A 395 11.64 6.12 36.11
C PHE A 395 11.86 4.61 36.26
N ILE A 396 12.28 4.18 37.44
CA ILE A 396 12.59 2.78 37.72
C ILE A 396 11.39 2.05 38.33
N ARG A 397 11.02 2.29 39.58
CA ARG A 397 9.91 1.53 40.21
C ARG A 397 8.65 2.36 40.28
N THR A 398 8.72 3.47 40.98
CA THR A 398 7.55 4.32 41.24
C THR A 398 7.70 5.62 40.46
N PRO A 399 6.70 6.01 39.65
CA PRO A 399 6.73 7.30 38.98
C PRO A 399 6.57 8.43 40.00
N LYS A 400 7.14 9.60 39.72
CA LYS A 400 7.06 10.74 40.65
C LYS A 400 5.66 11.31 40.65
N ASN A 401 4.95 11.18 41.78
CA ASN A 401 3.62 11.75 41.94
C ASN A 401 3.70 13.30 42.02
N LEU A 402 2.94 14.00 41.19
CA LEU A 402 2.72 15.45 41.25
C LEU A 402 1.46 15.80 42.05
N GLY A 403 0.57 14.84 42.18
CA GLY A 403 -0.60 14.84 43.02
C GLY A 403 -1.91 14.85 42.26
N CYS A 404 -2.99 15.07 43.02
CA CYS A 404 -4.34 15.19 42.51
C CYS A 404 -4.65 16.57 41.90
N PHE A 405 -5.19 16.59 40.68
CA PHE A 405 -5.57 17.80 39.96
C PHE A 405 -7.03 17.71 39.52
N LYS A 406 -7.72 18.85 39.54
CA LYS A 406 -9.08 19.00 39.03
C LYS A 406 -9.05 18.78 37.53
N ASP A 407 -9.75 17.76 37.09
CA ASP A 407 -9.92 17.43 35.68
C ASP A 407 -11.30 17.84 35.17
N ASP A 408 -11.46 17.88 33.86
CA ASP A 408 -12.71 18.23 33.18
C ASP A 408 -13.00 17.20 32.08
N LYS A 409 -14.27 16.83 31.89
CA LYS A 409 -14.66 15.89 30.83
C LYS A 409 -14.36 16.40 29.42
N ILE A 410 -14.18 17.70 29.28
CA ILE A 410 -13.99 18.43 28.04
C ILE A 410 -12.53 18.81 27.81
N LEU A 411 -12.02 19.64 28.72
CA LEU A 411 -10.67 20.20 28.65
C LEU A 411 -9.81 19.40 29.63
N ARG A 412 -9.57 18.15 29.24
CA ARG A 412 -8.74 17.22 29.99
C ARG A 412 -7.38 17.86 30.25
N ILE A 413 -6.89 17.79 31.48
CA ILE A 413 -5.58 18.34 31.81
C ILE A 413 -4.42 17.54 31.19
N LEU A 414 -4.67 16.29 30.78
CA LEU A 414 -3.84 15.47 29.90
C LEU A 414 -4.73 14.88 28.80
N SER A 415 -4.57 15.32 27.55
CA SER A 415 -5.49 14.99 26.44
C SER A 415 -4.84 14.25 25.27
N ASP A 416 -3.51 14.09 25.26
CA ASP A 416 -2.78 13.60 24.07
C ASP A 416 -3.04 12.10 23.80
N TYR A 417 -3.10 11.28 24.85
CA TYR A 417 -3.43 9.87 24.74
C TYR A 417 -4.29 9.39 25.91
N TYR A 418 -5.22 8.48 25.62
CA TYR A 418 -6.13 7.90 26.60
C TYR A 418 -6.34 6.41 26.32
N ILE A 419 -6.37 5.61 27.39
CA ILE A 419 -6.77 4.21 27.34
C ILE A 419 -7.48 3.78 28.64
N ALA A 420 -8.47 2.90 28.51
CA ALA A 420 -9.13 2.26 29.65
C ALA A 420 -8.50 0.90 29.95
N LEU A 421 -7.80 0.81 31.08
CA LEU A 421 -7.14 -0.38 31.62
C LEU A 421 -8.06 -1.07 32.65
N LYS A 422 -9.04 -1.85 32.14
CA LYS A 422 -10.14 -2.39 32.95
C LYS A 422 -9.69 -3.21 34.17
N THR A 423 -8.65 -4.04 34.05
CA THR A 423 -8.25 -5.00 35.09
C THR A 423 -6.84 -4.81 35.64
N ASN A 424 -6.04 -3.92 35.04
CA ASN A 424 -4.62 -3.80 35.35
C ASN A 424 -4.15 -2.34 35.44
N ASN A 425 -5.05 -1.38 35.68
CA ASN A 425 -4.63 0.00 35.86
C ASN A 425 -3.88 0.15 37.18
N SER A 426 -2.76 0.85 37.14
CA SER A 426 -2.02 1.30 38.30
C SER A 426 -1.19 2.53 37.91
N PRO A 427 -0.76 3.37 38.86
CA PRO A 427 0.15 4.48 38.60
C PRO A 427 1.39 4.04 37.83
N GLU A 428 1.99 2.91 38.22
CA GLU A 428 3.15 2.34 37.55
C GLU A 428 2.83 1.94 36.10
N ASN A 429 1.75 1.17 35.88
CA ASN A 429 1.42 0.67 34.55
C ASN A 429 1.06 1.81 33.59
N CYS A 430 0.27 2.78 34.06
CA CYS A 430 -0.07 3.97 33.29
C CYS A 430 1.17 4.80 32.96
N ALA A 431 2.05 5.05 33.94
CA ALA A 431 3.26 5.82 33.72
C ALA A 431 4.24 5.13 32.76
N PHE A 432 4.39 3.80 32.80
CA PHE A 432 5.21 3.08 31.82
C PHE A 432 4.61 3.11 30.42
N LEU A 433 3.29 3.00 30.30
CA LEU A 433 2.62 3.13 29.01
C LEU A 433 2.87 4.53 28.41
N CYS A 434 2.72 5.58 29.21
CA CYS A 434 2.96 6.95 28.75
C CYS A 434 4.44 7.18 28.42
N LEU A 435 5.37 6.67 29.23
CA LEU A 435 6.81 6.69 28.94
C LEU A 435 7.11 6.01 27.60
N GLN A 436 6.60 4.80 27.40
CA GLN A 436 6.79 4.03 26.16
C GLN A 436 6.28 4.80 24.94
N SER A 437 5.18 5.53 25.10
CA SER A 437 4.59 6.39 24.06
C SER A 437 5.27 7.77 23.93
N GLY A 438 6.30 8.07 24.72
CA GLY A 438 7.05 9.34 24.63
C GLY A 438 6.41 10.53 25.35
N TYR A 439 5.50 10.30 26.30
CA TYR A 439 4.84 11.35 27.09
C TYR A 439 5.52 11.59 28.45
N PRO A 440 5.94 12.83 28.76
CA PRO A 440 6.50 13.25 30.06
C PRO A 440 5.55 13.10 31.26
N TYR A 441 4.24 13.11 31.02
CA TYR A 441 3.23 13.07 32.07
C TYR A 441 2.23 11.94 31.83
N ALA A 442 1.83 11.29 32.93
CA ALA A 442 0.81 10.26 32.99
C ALA A 442 -0.22 10.63 34.06
N GLY A 443 -1.46 10.21 33.88
CA GLY A 443 -2.54 10.49 34.82
C GLY A 443 -3.50 9.33 34.94
N THR A 444 -3.95 9.05 36.15
CA THR A 444 -4.96 8.01 36.41
C THR A 444 -6.25 8.63 36.92
N GLU A 445 -7.39 8.15 36.40
CA GLU A 445 -8.72 8.58 36.81
C GLU A 445 -9.68 7.38 36.87
N TYR A 446 -10.78 7.53 37.61
CA TYR A 446 -11.90 6.58 37.63
C TYR A 446 -11.50 5.11 37.75
N SER A 447 -10.49 4.80 38.57
CA SER A 447 -9.93 3.46 38.81
C SER A 447 -9.26 2.77 37.62
N THR A 448 -9.79 2.92 36.41
CA THR A 448 -9.42 2.16 35.20
C THR A 448 -8.86 3.05 34.09
N GLU A 449 -9.00 4.36 34.18
CA GLU A 449 -8.59 5.26 33.11
C GLU A 449 -7.11 5.66 33.26
N CYS A 450 -6.41 5.69 32.14
CA CYS A 450 -5.04 6.16 32.02
C CYS A 450 -4.96 7.21 30.91
N PHE A 451 -4.37 8.35 31.23
CA PHE A 451 -4.17 9.50 30.36
C PHE A 451 -2.69 9.82 30.27
N CYS A 452 -2.24 10.28 29.11
CA CYS A 452 -0.88 10.79 28.91
C CYS A 452 -0.92 12.19 28.33
N GLY A 453 0.09 12.99 28.66
CA GLY A 453 0.23 14.32 28.08
C GLY A 453 1.66 14.84 28.02
N VAL A 454 1.87 15.85 27.17
CA VAL A 454 3.16 16.53 26.98
C VAL A 454 3.39 17.70 27.91
N ASP A 455 2.32 18.34 28.38
CA ASP A 455 2.40 19.57 29.18
C ASP A 455 2.07 19.29 30.66
N GLU A 456 2.78 19.98 31.55
CA GLU A 456 2.52 19.88 32.99
C GLU A 456 1.18 20.55 33.32
N PRO A 457 0.31 19.91 34.13
CA PRO A 457 -0.91 20.56 34.59
C PRO A 457 -0.63 21.84 35.39
N SER A 458 -1.44 22.88 35.16
CA SER A 458 -1.34 24.13 35.91
C SER A 458 -1.52 23.92 37.40
N PHE A 459 -0.64 24.52 38.21
CA PHE A 459 -0.73 24.50 39.67
C PHE A 459 -2.07 25.03 40.19
N MET A 460 -2.72 25.94 39.46
CA MET A 460 -4.05 26.48 39.82
C MET A 460 -5.16 25.41 39.84
N LYS A 461 -4.94 24.25 39.20
CA LYS A 461 -5.87 23.12 39.19
C LYS A 461 -5.56 22.08 40.28
N ARG A 462 -4.56 22.30 41.14
CA ARG A 462 -4.19 21.36 42.21
C ARG A 462 -5.34 21.22 43.22
N LEU A 463 -5.71 19.98 43.55
CA LEU A 463 -6.67 19.63 44.58
C LEU A 463 -5.95 19.01 45.79
N PRO A 464 -6.59 18.90 46.96
CA PRO A 464 -6.10 18.03 48.04
C PRO A 464 -5.93 16.59 47.54
N ASP A 465 -4.88 15.88 47.99
CA ASP A 465 -4.63 14.49 47.54
C ASP A 465 -5.76 13.52 47.92
N SER A 466 -6.51 13.85 48.97
CA SER A 466 -7.73 13.12 49.37
C SER A 466 -8.84 13.14 48.30
N SER A 467 -8.79 14.06 47.34
CA SER A 467 -9.73 14.07 46.21
C SER A 467 -9.49 12.93 45.21
N CYS A 468 -8.30 12.34 45.19
CA CYS A 468 -7.95 11.18 44.37
C CYS A 468 -8.07 9.89 45.21
N ASN A 469 -9.29 9.53 45.56
CA ASN A 469 -9.62 8.47 46.53
C ASN A 469 -10.07 7.13 45.92
N LEU A 470 -10.20 7.02 44.59
CA LEU A 470 -10.64 5.79 43.94
C LEU A 470 -9.51 4.77 43.87
N LYS A 471 -9.80 3.50 44.20
CA LYS A 471 -8.82 2.42 44.16
C LYS A 471 -8.51 1.98 42.74
N CYS A 472 -7.25 1.65 42.47
CA CYS A 472 -6.85 1.16 41.15
C CYS A 472 -7.41 -0.23 40.85
N SER A 473 -7.78 -0.49 39.60
CA SER A 473 -8.29 -1.82 39.19
C SER A 473 -7.23 -2.91 39.22
N GLY A 474 -5.96 -2.56 38.97
CA GLY A 474 -4.83 -3.50 38.98
C GLY A 474 -4.11 -3.65 40.32
N ASP A 475 -4.32 -2.71 41.26
CA ASP A 475 -3.77 -2.79 42.61
C ASP A 475 -4.65 -1.99 43.59
N PRO A 476 -5.59 -2.65 44.30
CA PRO A 476 -6.49 -1.97 45.23
C PRO A 476 -5.80 -1.25 46.40
N LYS A 477 -4.50 -1.48 46.63
CA LYS A 477 -3.72 -0.76 47.65
C LYS A 477 -3.38 0.67 47.22
N GLN A 478 -3.39 0.94 45.91
CA GLN A 478 -3.06 2.25 45.34
C GLN A 478 -4.32 3.01 44.90
N SER A 479 -4.19 4.33 44.75
CA SER A 479 -5.28 5.21 44.33
C SER A 479 -5.07 5.69 42.89
N CYS A 480 -6.10 5.55 42.05
CA CYS A 480 -6.11 5.87 40.63
C CYS A 480 -7.15 6.97 40.35
N GLY A 481 -6.84 8.17 40.81
CA GLY A 481 -7.67 9.36 40.66
C GLY A 481 -8.93 9.36 41.53
N GLY A 482 -9.90 10.18 41.12
CA GLY A 482 -11.16 10.44 41.80
C GLY A 482 -12.23 10.87 40.79
N TYR A 483 -13.37 11.37 41.28
CA TYR A 483 -14.39 11.92 40.39
C TYR A 483 -13.97 13.31 39.88
N LEU A 484 -13.76 13.46 38.56
CA LEU A 484 -13.24 14.70 37.95
C LEU A 484 -11.92 15.16 38.59
N ALA A 485 -11.11 14.19 39.01
CA ALA A 485 -9.90 14.41 39.77
C ALA A 485 -8.85 13.41 39.30
N MET A 486 -7.89 13.88 38.52
CA MET A 486 -6.85 13.04 37.96
C MET A 486 -5.60 13.08 38.83
N ASN A 487 -5.07 11.91 39.17
CA ASN A 487 -3.80 11.80 39.89
C ASN A 487 -2.67 11.77 38.86
N VAL A 488 -1.77 12.76 38.89
CA VAL A 488 -0.79 12.99 37.82
C VAL A 488 0.62 12.65 38.28
N TYR A 489 1.39 12.03 37.38
CA TYR A 489 2.73 11.52 37.61
C TYR A 489 3.70 11.97 36.51
N ARG A 490 4.96 12.24 36.87
CA ARG A 490 6.05 12.38 35.90
C ARG A 490 6.60 11.01 35.53
N THR A 491 6.77 10.80 34.24
CA THR A 491 7.39 9.58 33.67
C THR A 491 8.91 9.67 33.64
N GLY A 492 9.51 10.80 34.01
CA GLY A 492 10.98 10.96 34.04
C GLY A 492 11.64 11.14 32.67
N ILE A 493 10.84 11.30 31.61
CA ILE A 493 11.33 11.75 30.29
C ILE A 493 10.94 13.21 30.06
N GLN A 494 11.73 13.91 29.24
CA GLN A 494 11.41 15.27 28.80
C GLN A 494 10.64 15.26 27.47
N LYS A 495 9.93 16.36 27.19
CA LYS A 495 9.26 16.58 25.90
C LYS A 495 10.30 16.47 24.79
N PHE A 496 10.08 15.54 23.88
CA PHE A 496 11.02 15.30 22.79
C PHE A 496 11.12 16.54 21.89
N LYS A 497 12.34 17.06 21.74
CA LYS A 497 12.66 18.16 20.84
C LYS A 497 13.49 17.61 19.69
N VAL A 498 12.87 17.53 18.51
CA VAL A 498 13.58 17.15 17.28
C VAL A 498 14.65 18.20 16.98
N GLN A 499 15.83 17.76 16.55
CA GLN A 499 16.86 18.66 16.06
C GLN A 499 16.52 19.15 14.65
N GLU A 500 16.70 20.44 14.41
CA GLU A 500 16.61 21.01 13.07
C GLU A 500 17.95 20.86 12.36
N ALA A 501 17.89 20.52 11.07
CA ALA A 501 19.10 20.50 10.25
C ALA A 501 19.67 21.93 10.13
N ARG A 502 20.99 22.04 10.22
CA ARG A 502 21.72 23.30 10.05
C ARG A 502 21.68 23.72 8.58
N ASN A 503 21.38 25.00 8.35
CA ASN A 503 21.38 25.62 7.03
C ASN A 503 22.74 26.29 6.74
N SER A 504 23.16 26.28 5.48
CA SER A 504 24.45 26.78 5.00
C SER A 504 24.61 28.31 5.03
N SER A 505 23.61 29.06 5.55
CA SER A 505 23.55 30.53 5.51
C SER A 505 24.59 31.22 6.39
N ILE A 506 25.26 30.50 7.29
CA ILE A 506 26.30 31.02 8.18
C ILE A 506 27.63 30.35 7.79
N LYS A 507 28.35 30.93 6.80
CA LYS A 507 29.67 30.46 6.37
C LYS A 507 30.74 30.90 7.36
N THR A 508 30.98 30.12 8.41
CA THR A 508 32.11 30.33 9.32
C THR A 508 33.13 29.20 9.15
N GLY A 509 33.96 29.29 8.10
CA GLY A 509 35.14 28.42 7.90
C GLY A 509 35.07 27.48 6.69
N ILE A 510 36.25 26.97 6.29
CA ILE A 510 36.42 25.94 5.25
C ILE A 510 36.30 24.58 5.92
N GLU A 511 35.11 23.98 5.94
CA GLU A 511 34.92 22.61 6.43
C GLU A 511 35.37 21.56 5.40
N LYS A 512 35.91 20.43 5.87
CA LYS A 512 36.27 19.31 5.01
C LYS A 512 35.00 18.62 4.48
N PRO A 513 34.87 18.38 3.17
CA PRO A 513 33.70 17.72 2.59
C PRO A 513 33.41 16.37 3.23
N ALA A 514 32.13 16.10 3.49
CA ALA A 514 31.67 14.83 4.03
C ALA A 514 31.89 13.69 3.04
N ARG A 515 32.47 12.59 3.53
CA ARG A 515 32.60 11.33 2.79
C ARG A 515 31.45 10.40 3.14
N ILE A 516 30.80 9.85 2.13
CA ILE A 516 29.57 9.07 2.29
C ILE A 516 29.88 7.60 2.05
N ALA A 517 29.37 6.75 2.93
CA ALA A 517 29.37 5.31 2.76
C ALA A 517 27.96 4.85 2.33
N PHE A 518 27.80 4.57 1.04
CA PHE A 518 26.55 4.09 0.48
C PHE A 518 26.42 2.58 0.69
N LEU A 519 25.41 2.18 1.45
CA LEU A 519 25.01 0.79 1.62
C LEU A 519 23.90 0.45 0.63
N LEU A 520 24.24 -0.28 -0.43
CA LEU A 520 23.27 -0.73 -1.43
C LEU A 520 22.78 -2.13 -1.05
N THR A 521 21.52 -2.24 -0.61
CA THR A 521 20.85 -3.54 -0.39
C THR A 521 20.01 -3.86 -1.61
N VAL A 522 20.52 -4.72 -2.49
CA VAL A 522 19.93 -4.96 -3.82
C VAL A 522 19.32 -6.35 -3.95
N ASN A 523 18.17 -6.40 -4.64
CA ASN A 523 17.44 -7.63 -4.95
C ASN A 523 16.99 -7.64 -6.43
N GLY A 524 16.54 -8.81 -6.91
CA GLY A 524 15.94 -8.99 -8.23
C GLY A 524 16.96 -9.00 -9.36
N ARG A 525 16.53 -8.51 -10.53
CA ARG A 525 17.25 -8.67 -11.82
C ARG A 525 17.67 -7.35 -12.48
N ALA A 526 17.37 -6.21 -11.88
CA ALA A 526 17.60 -4.88 -12.47
C ALA A 526 19.07 -4.42 -12.39
N SER A 527 20.02 -5.26 -12.78
CA SER A 527 21.46 -4.99 -12.60
C SER A 527 21.93 -3.74 -13.34
N ARG A 528 21.34 -3.44 -14.50
CA ARG A 528 21.64 -2.23 -15.28
C ARG A 528 21.17 -0.95 -14.58
N GLN A 529 20.04 -1.00 -13.89
CA GLN A 529 19.57 0.12 -13.08
C GLN A 529 20.49 0.37 -11.89
N VAL A 530 20.96 -0.69 -11.22
CA VAL A 530 21.95 -0.57 -10.14
C VAL A 530 23.25 0.05 -10.65
N LYS A 531 23.75 -0.38 -11.82
CA LYS A 531 24.92 0.25 -12.46
C LYS A 531 24.67 1.72 -12.77
N ARG A 532 23.49 2.08 -13.30
CA ARG A 532 23.11 3.48 -13.55
C ARG A 532 23.07 4.32 -12.26
N LEU A 533 22.55 3.76 -11.16
CA LEU A 533 22.55 4.39 -9.84
C LEU A 533 23.98 4.60 -9.31
N ILE A 534 24.84 3.59 -9.39
CA ILE A 534 26.25 3.73 -9.00
C ILE A 534 26.93 4.82 -9.84
N LYS A 535 26.73 4.80 -11.17
CA LYS A 535 27.29 5.80 -12.09
C LYS A 535 26.94 7.24 -11.77
N ILE A 536 25.72 7.50 -11.29
CA ILE A 536 25.27 8.86 -10.98
C ILE A 536 25.70 9.33 -9.59
N LEU A 537 25.93 8.40 -8.66
CA LEU A 537 26.40 8.69 -7.30
C LEU A 537 27.92 8.63 -7.14
N TYR A 538 28.64 8.01 -8.07
CA TYR A 538 30.06 7.69 -7.91
C TYR A 538 30.92 8.93 -7.69
N ASP A 539 31.69 8.88 -6.61
CA ASP A 539 32.78 9.78 -6.30
C ASP A 539 33.93 8.93 -5.70
N PRO A 540 35.20 9.15 -6.09
CA PRO A 540 36.33 8.38 -5.57
C PRO A 540 36.55 8.55 -4.07
N SER A 541 36.04 9.63 -3.46
CA SER A 541 36.12 9.88 -2.01
C SER A 541 35.07 9.12 -1.18
N HIS A 542 34.02 8.62 -1.83
CA HIS A 542 32.94 7.85 -1.20
C HIS A 542 33.26 6.36 -1.16
N PHE A 543 32.58 5.64 -0.28
CA PHE A 543 32.65 4.19 -0.17
C PHE A 543 31.32 3.55 -0.53
N TYR A 544 31.34 2.45 -1.29
CA TYR A 544 30.13 1.73 -1.71
C TYR A 544 30.23 0.30 -1.23
N TYR A 545 29.25 -0.13 -0.43
CA TYR A 545 29.13 -1.51 0.01
C TYR A 545 27.83 -2.09 -0.50
N ILE A 546 27.93 -3.16 -1.29
CA ILE A 546 26.82 -3.76 -1.99
C ILE A 546 26.50 -5.10 -1.35
N HIS A 547 25.38 -5.16 -0.64
CA HIS A 547 24.76 -6.41 -0.22
C HIS A 547 23.81 -6.88 -1.32
N VAL A 548 24.01 -8.10 -1.79
CA VAL A 548 23.10 -8.76 -2.72
C VAL A 548 22.40 -9.89 -1.97
N ASP A 549 21.07 -9.89 -2.00
CA ASP A 549 20.24 -10.94 -1.40
C ASP A 549 20.79 -12.33 -1.75
N ALA A 550 20.86 -13.22 -0.76
CA ALA A 550 21.46 -14.55 -0.88
C ALA A 550 20.80 -15.39 -1.99
N ARG A 551 19.55 -15.09 -2.34
CA ARG A 551 18.77 -15.79 -3.36
C ARG A 551 19.02 -15.24 -4.76
N GLN A 552 19.77 -14.15 -4.96
CA GLN A 552 19.88 -13.49 -6.27
C GLN A 552 21.26 -13.69 -6.90
N ASP A 553 21.47 -14.88 -7.48
CA ASP A 553 22.80 -15.25 -8.02
C ASP A 553 23.23 -14.38 -9.20
N TYR A 554 22.32 -14.10 -10.14
CA TYR A 554 22.61 -13.24 -11.29
C TYR A 554 23.05 -11.84 -10.87
N MET A 555 22.28 -11.18 -10.00
CA MET A 555 22.64 -9.86 -9.49
C MET A 555 24.00 -9.90 -8.79
N TYR A 556 24.27 -10.96 -8.01
CA TYR A 556 25.54 -11.11 -7.30
C TYR A 556 26.73 -11.20 -8.27
N ARG A 557 26.64 -12.04 -9.31
CA ARG A 557 27.67 -12.12 -10.35
C ARG A 557 27.85 -10.79 -11.08
N GLU A 558 26.78 -10.08 -11.36
CA GLU A 558 26.86 -8.75 -12.00
C GLU A 558 27.53 -7.72 -11.11
N MET A 559 27.25 -7.70 -9.81
CA MET A 559 27.89 -6.76 -8.87
C MET A 559 29.36 -7.11 -8.61
N LEU A 560 29.74 -8.40 -8.63
CA LEU A 560 31.14 -8.81 -8.58
C LEU A 560 31.93 -8.30 -9.80
N LYS A 561 31.31 -8.23 -10.98
CA LYS A 561 31.94 -7.61 -12.17
C LYS A 561 32.16 -6.11 -11.93
N VAL A 562 31.20 -5.41 -11.32
CA VAL A 562 31.33 -3.98 -10.98
C VAL A 562 32.50 -3.75 -10.03
N GLU A 563 32.59 -4.55 -8.96
CA GLU A 563 33.72 -4.48 -8.01
C GLU A 563 35.08 -4.71 -8.70
N LYS A 564 35.15 -5.66 -9.64
CA LYS A 564 36.39 -5.98 -10.35
C LYS A 564 36.87 -4.86 -11.28
N VAL A 565 35.95 -4.11 -11.91
CA VAL A 565 36.29 -3.04 -12.85
C VAL A 565 36.89 -1.83 -12.14
N CYS A 566 36.53 -1.60 -10.87
CA CYS A 566 36.93 -0.37 -10.17
C CYS A 566 38.29 -0.45 -9.46
N ARG A 567 39.31 0.17 -10.06
CA ARG A 567 40.71 0.16 -9.58
C ARG A 567 40.91 0.82 -8.22
N ASN A 568 40.10 1.83 -7.88
CA ASN A 568 40.17 2.57 -6.61
C ASN A 568 39.77 1.75 -5.36
N LYS A 569 39.27 0.51 -5.54
CA LYS A 569 38.87 -0.42 -4.47
C LYS A 569 37.84 0.14 -3.46
N ASN A 570 37.18 1.26 -3.79
CA ASN A 570 36.17 1.93 -2.97
C ASN A 570 34.75 1.36 -3.16
N ILE A 571 34.58 0.38 -4.04
CA ILE A 571 33.37 -0.45 -4.16
C ILE A 571 33.68 -1.84 -3.61
N LYS A 572 32.81 -2.36 -2.74
CA LYS A 572 32.89 -3.70 -2.17
C LYS A 572 31.57 -4.43 -2.29
N VAL A 573 31.63 -5.72 -2.59
CA VAL A 573 30.46 -6.61 -2.59
C VAL A 573 30.58 -7.57 -1.41
N ALA A 574 29.48 -7.72 -0.66
CA ALA A 574 29.41 -8.62 0.47
C ALA A 574 29.71 -10.07 0.04
N ARG A 575 30.79 -10.64 0.56
CA ARG A 575 31.29 -11.98 0.21
C ARG A 575 31.70 -12.74 1.48
N GLY A 576 31.33 -14.02 1.58
CA GLY A 576 31.67 -14.87 2.72
C GLY A 576 30.45 -15.45 3.44
N LEU A 577 30.72 -16.39 4.35
CA LEU A 577 29.68 -17.07 5.12
C LEU A 577 28.94 -16.06 5.99
N ASN A 578 27.60 -16.13 6.01
CA ASN A 578 26.72 -15.26 6.80
C ASN A 578 26.84 -13.75 6.50
N LEU A 579 27.35 -13.37 5.33
CA LEU A 579 27.39 -11.96 4.91
C LEU A 579 26.34 -11.62 3.84
N ARG A 580 25.85 -12.63 3.12
CA ARG A 580 24.68 -12.52 2.23
C ARG A 580 23.49 -13.21 2.88
N HIS A 581 22.60 -12.42 3.48
CA HIS A 581 21.32 -12.90 4.00
C HIS A 581 20.22 -12.91 2.93
N ALA A 582 19.23 -13.79 3.09
CA ALA A 582 18.00 -13.79 2.29
C ALA A 582 17.00 -12.79 2.91
N SER A 583 17.18 -11.50 2.64
CA SER A 583 16.36 -10.41 3.17
C SER A 583 14.96 -10.39 2.56
N ILE A 584 14.06 -11.22 3.09
CA ILE A 584 12.66 -11.25 2.69
C ILE A 584 11.93 -9.97 3.12
N TRP A 585 10.83 -9.64 2.44
CA TRP A 585 9.99 -8.51 2.85
C TRP A 585 9.49 -8.71 4.29
N GLY A 586 9.69 -7.70 5.14
CA GLY A 586 9.32 -7.77 6.56
C GLY A 586 10.22 -8.65 7.43
N GLY A 587 11.20 -9.34 6.85
CA GLY A 587 12.08 -10.26 7.57
C GLY A 587 12.93 -9.59 8.64
N ALA A 588 13.19 -10.33 9.71
CA ALA A 588 14.14 -9.94 10.74
C ALA A 588 15.58 -9.79 10.18
N SER A 589 15.90 -10.60 9.18
CA SER A 589 17.18 -10.64 8.48
C SER A 589 17.59 -9.33 7.81
N LEU A 590 16.67 -8.40 7.53
CA LEU A 590 17.00 -7.08 7.01
C LEU A 590 17.80 -6.26 8.04
N LEU A 591 17.39 -6.25 9.32
CA LEU A 591 18.14 -5.54 10.35
C LEU A 591 19.54 -6.16 10.54
N THR A 592 19.62 -7.49 10.58
CA THR A 592 20.89 -8.22 10.61
C THR A 592 21.77 -7.84 9.43
N THR A 593 21.19 -7.74 8.22
CA THR A 593 21.91 -7.31 7.02
C THR A 593 22.48 -5.92 7.15
N LEU A 594 21.69 -4.95 7.63
CA LEU A 594 22.14 -3.57 7.78
C LEU A 594 23.27 -3.45 8.81
N LEU A 595 23.14 -4.12 9.97
CA LEU A 595 24.14 -4.09 11.03
C LEU A 595 25.44 -4.81 10.64
N THR A 596 25.34 -6.01 10.06
CA THR A 596 26.52 -6.75 9.60
C THR A 596 27.22 -6.01 8.46
N SER A 597 26.48 -5.40 7.54
CA SER A 597 27.08 -4.58 6.47
C SER A 597 27.77 -3.34 7.04
N ALA A 598 27.15 -2.65 8.00
CA ALA A 598 27.78 -1.53 8.70
C ALA A 598 29.09 -1.95 9.39
N GLN A 599 29.12 -3.12 10.04
CA GLN A 599 30.37 -3.68 10.61
C GLN A 599 31.45 -3.88 9.54
N GLN A 600 31.11 -4.47 8.40
CA GLN A 600 32.04 -4.67 7.30
C GLN A 600 32.54 -3.33 6.73
N MET A 601 31.67 -2.34 6.63
CA MET A 601 32.02 -0.98 6.16
C MET A 601 32.99 -0.28 7.12
N LEU A 602 32.80 -0.42 8.43
CA LEU A 602 33.70 0.11 9.45
C LEU A 602 35.09 -0.54 9.40
N GLN A 603 35.15 -1.85 9.09
CA GLN A 603 36.40 -2.61 8.95
C GLN A 603 37.16 -2.30 7.66
N HIS A 604 36.45 -2.14 6.54
CA HIS A 604 37.07 -1.95 5.23
C HIS A 604 37.45 -0.51 4.91
N SER A 605 36.74 0.48 5.47
CA SER A 605 37.02 1.89 5.25
C SER A 605 36.99 2.66 6.58
N PRO A 606 38.15 3.14 7.08
CA PRO A 606 38.22 3.87 8.34
C PRO A 606 37.71 5.32 8.25
N HIS A 607 37.21 5.72 7.08
CA HIS A 607 37.35 7.08 6.61
C HIS A 607 36.10 7.55 5.85
N TRP A 608 34.95 7.50 6.53
CA TRP A 608 33.68 8.05 6.04
C TRP A 608 32.92 8.68 7.22
N ASP A 609 31.93 9.52 6.93
CA ASP A 609 31.28 10.38 7.92
C ASP A 609 29.80 10.03 8.12
N PHE A 610 29.17 9.56 7.04
CA PHE A 610 27.77 9.14 7.04
C PHE A 610 27.59 7.79 6.35
N LEU A 611 26.69 6.97 6.87
CA LEU A 611 26.13 5.82 6.18
C LEU A 611 24.77 6.22 5.60
N VAL A 612 24.54 5.97 4.31
CA VAL A 612 23.25 6.15 3.64
C VAL A 612 22.84 4.83 3.01
N ASN A 613 21.70 4.26 3.39
CA ASN A 613 21.20 3.03 2.78
C ASN A 613 20.30 3.32 1.56
N LEU A 614 20.44 2.54 0.49
CA LEU A 614 19.66 2.64 -0.75
C LEU A 614 19.35 1.22 -1.29
N SER A 615 18.25 1.08 -2.04
CA SER A 615 17.92 -0.13 -2.83
C SER A 615 18.23 0.04 -4.31
N GLU A 616 18.03 -1.02 -5.09
CA GLU A 616 18.07 -0.98 -6.56
C GLU A 616 17.02 -0.04 -7.19
N SER A 617 16.03 0.38 -6.41
CA SER A 617 14.89 1.20 -6.84
C SER A 617 14.93 2.65 -6.33
N ASP A 618 16.01 3.04 -5.67
CA ASP A 618 16.24 4.42 -5.26
C ASP A 618 16.95 5.20 -6.38
N PHE A 619 16.71 6.51 -6.44
CA PHE A 619 17.41 7.41 -7.37
C PHE A 619 17.61 8.80 -6.74
N PRO A 620 18.76 9.47 -6.97
CA PRO A 620 18.96 10.83 -6.49
C PRO A 620 18.02 11.80 -7.19
N ILE A 621 17.54 12.79 -6.43
CA ILE A 621 16.73 13.92 -6.90
C ILE A 621 17.42 15.26 -6.64
N LYS A 622 18.68 15.22 -6.21
CA LYS A 622 19.60 16.36 -6.08
C LYS A 622 21.00 15.89 -6.45
N SER A 623 21.89 16.83 -6.78
CA SER A 623 23.27 16.48 -7.14
C SER A 623 24.03 15.91 -5.94
N ASN A 624 25.02 15.04 -6.21
CA ASN A 624 25.90 14.50 -5.17
C ASN A 624 26.62 15.62 -4.38
N ARG A 625 26.99 16.71 -5.08
CA ARG A 625 27.57 17.90 -4.45
C ARG A 625 26.65 18.52 -3.40
N GLN A 626 25.38 18.73 -3.72
CA GLN A 626 24.42 19.29 -2.77
C GLN A 626 24.22 18.38 -1.55
N LEU A 627 24.27 17.06 -1.73
CA LEU A 627 24.20 16.10 -0.63
C LEU A 627 25.44 16.20 0.27
N VAL A 628 26.64 16.22 -0.33
CA VAL A 628 27.91 16.37 0.40
C VAL A 628 27.94 17.69 1.17
N ASP A 629 27.57 18.80 0.54
CA ASP A 629 27.52 20.11 1.20
C ASP A 629 26.58 20.06 2.42
N PHE A 630 25.37 19.53 2.25
CA PHE A 630 24.40 19.41 3.35
C PHE A 630 24.89 18.53 4.51
N LEU A 631 25.45 17.36 4.20
CA LEU A 631 25.94 16.44 5.23
C LEU A 631 27.20 16.98 5.93
N THR A 632 28.03 17.76 5.24
CA THR A 632 29.21 18.43 5.82
C THR A 632 28.80 19.30 7.00
N TRP A 633 27.83 20.20 6.79
CA TRP A 633 27.33 21.10 7.84
C TRP A 633 26.56 20.40 8.97
N ASN A 634 26.06 19.19 8.72
CA ASN A 634 25.21 18.44 9.64
C ASN A 634 25.92 17.22 10.25
N ARG A 635 27.25 17.20 10.22
CA ARG A 635 28.08 16.15 10.81
C ARG A 635 27.68 15.88 12.27
N GLY A 636 27.54 14.60 12.61
CA GLY A 636 27.11 14.14 13.93
C GLY A 636 25.60 14.00 14.12
N TYR A 637 24.77 14.50 13.20
CA TYR A 637 23.32 14.26 13.23
C TYR A 637 22.92 12.94 12.57
N ASN A 638 21.76 12.42 12.97
CA ASN A 638 21.16 11.19 12.46
C ASN A 638 19.78 11.49 11.88
N PHE A 639 19.62 11.17 10.60
CA PHE A 639 18.47 11.49 9.78
C PHE A 639 17.57 10.26 9.65
N VAL A 640 16.50 10.25 10.44
CA VAL A 640 15.48 9.19 10.45
C VAL A 640 14.11 9.85 10.33
N LYS A 641 13.10 9.11 9.84
CA LYS A 641 11.74 9.65 9.73
C LYS A 641 10.78 8.86 10.59
N SER A 642 10.20 9.51 11.60
CA SER A 642 9.15 8.94 12.45
C SER A 642 7.82 8.85 11.70
N HIS A 643 6.94 7.96 12.17
CA HIS A 643 5.60 7.76 11.68
C HIS A 643 4.69 8.99 11.88
N GLY A 644 5.01 9.88 12.84
CA GLY A 644 4.26 11.12 13.10
C GLY A 644 2.80 10.91 13.50
N ARG A 645 2.50 9.82 14.21
CA ARG A 645 1.16 9.42 14.67
C ARG A 645 1.21 9.08 16.16
N GLU A 646 0.08 8.63 16.71
CA GLU A 646 0.04 8.06 18.07
C GLU A 646 0.80 6.70 18.11
N VAL A 647 1.67 6.51 19.11
CA VAL A 647 2.67 5.43 19.20
C VAL A 647 2.03 4.06 19.44
N GLN A 648 1.01 3.93 20.28
CA GLN A 648 0.35 2.64 20.55
C GLN A 648 -0.35 2.11 19.30
N ARG A 649 -0.95 3.00 18.50
CA ARG A 649 -1.50 2.66 17.18
C ARG A 649 -0.40 2.24 16.20
N PHE A 650 0.78 2.85 16.26
CA PHE A 650 1.93 2.45 15.47
C PHE A 650 2.40 1.04 15.86
N ILE A 651 2.62 0.79 17.15
CA ILE A 651 2.99 -0.53 17.72
C ILE A 651 2.05 -1.62 17.21
N SER A 652 0.74 -1.41 17.33
CA SER A 652 -0.27 -2.39 16.90
C SER A 652 -0.27 -2.61 15.39
N LYS A 653 -0.10 -1.56 14.58
CA LYS A 653 -0.10 -1.67 13.11
C LYS A 653 1.15 -2.36 12.56
N GLN A 654 2.29 -2.08 13.18
CA GLN A 654 3.56 -2.72 12.82
C GLN A 654 3.67 -4.15 13.37
N GLY A 655 2.80 -4.53 14.32
CA GLY A 655 2.87 -5.81 15.00
C GLY A 655 4.06 -5.88 15.97
N LEU A 656 4.52 -4.75 16.52
CA LEU A 656 5.60 -4.72 17.51
C LEU A 656 5.18 -5.43 18.81
N ASP A 657 3.88 -5.51 19.09
CA ASP A 657 3.25 -6.25 20.18
C ASP A 657 3.09 -7.76 19.89
N LYS A 658 3.61 -8.25 18.76
CA LYS A 658 3.56 -9.67 18.38
C LYS A 658 4.96 -10.27 18.29
N THR A 659 5.06 -11.57 18.55
CA THR A 659 6.26 -12.37 18.32
C THR A 659 6.23 -12.96 16.91
N PHE A 660 7.32 -12.76 16.17
CA PHE A 660 7.54 -13.36 14.85
C PHE A 660 8.82 -14.20 14.82
N VAL A 661 8.85 -15.20 13.94
CA VAL A 661 10.05 -16.00 13.65
C VAL A 661 10.29 -16.05 12.14
N GLU A 662 11.53 -15.83 11.73
CA GLU A 662 11.96 -16.02 10.35
C GLU A 662 12.57 -17.41 10.15
N CYS A 663 11.92 -18.26 9.36
CA CYS A 663 12.50 -19.49 8.82
C CYS A 663 11.81 -19.86 7.51
N GLU A 664 12.48 -20.67 6.65
CA GLU A 664 11.97 -21.02 5.30
C GLU A 664 11.70 -19.81 4.40
N ALA A 665 12.47 -18.73 4.56
CA ALA A 665 12.22 -17.46 3.86
C ALA A 665 10.77 -16.94 4.06
N ARG A 666 10.22 -17.15 5.26
CA ARG A 666 8.89 -16.71 5.68
C ARG A 666 8.92 -16.15 7.11
N MET A 667 8.09 -15.14 7.39
CA MET A 667 7.81 -14.65 8.75
C MET A 667 6.55 -15.28 9.32
N TRP A 668 6.72 -16.09 10.36
CA TRP A 668 5.67 -16.78 11.09
C TRP A 668 5.24 -15.97 12.31
N ARG A 669 3.93 -15.74 12.48
CA ARG A 669 3.40 -15.07 13.68
C ARG A 669 3.09 -16.11 14.75
N LEU A 670 3.61 -15.93 15.96
CA LEU A 670 3.51 -16.95 17.03
C LEU A 670 2.52 -16.58 18.13
N GLY A 671 2.31 -15.28 18.39
CA GLY A 671 1.40 -14.81 19.44
C GLY A 671 1.74 -13.39 19.90
N ASP A 672 1.09 -12.98 20.98
CA ASP A 672 1.29 -11.67 21.61
C ASP A 672 2.54 -11.64 22.48
N ARG A 673 3.14 -10.45 22.63
CA ARG A 673 4.22 -10.18 23.58
C ARG A 673 4.05 -8.81 24.23
N LYS A 674 4.74 -8.60 25.35
CA LYS A 674 4.90 -7.27 25.96
C LYS A 674 6.25 -6.69 25.55
N LEU A 675 6.28 -5.41 25.22
CA LEU A 675 7.52 -4.69 24.97
C LEU A 675 8.22 -4.34 26.30
N PRO A 676 9.56 -4.22 26.32
CA PRO A 676 10.29 -3.90 27.54
C PRO A 676 9.87 -2.55 28.11
N LYS A 677 9.64 -2.51 29.44
CA LYS A 677 9.39 -1.26 30.16
C LYS A 677 10.65 -0.38 30.19
N GLY A 678 10.48 0.92 30.43
CA GLY A 678 11.58 1.84 30.75
C GLY A 678 12.24 2.54 29.55
N ILE A 679 11.78 2.27 28.34
CA ILE A 679 12.27 2.91 27.10
C ILE A 679 11.11 3.48 26.28
N GLN A 680 11.40 4.52 25.49
CA GLN A 680 10.50 5.10 24.51
C GLN A 680 10.53 4.28 23.22
N ILE A 681 9.38 3.94 22.64
CA ILE A 681 9.29 3.27 21.33
C ILE A 681 8.99 4.29 20.25
N ASP A 682 9.74 4.24 19.15
CA ASP A 682 9.53 5.06 17.97
C ASP A 682 9.87 4.26 16.71
N GLY A 683 9.42 4.73 15.56
CA GLY A 683 9.68 4.11 14.28
C GLY A 683 9.07 4.87 13.11
N GLY A 684 9.32 4.40 11.89
CA GLY A 684 8.79 4.97 10.67
C GLY A 684 9.52 4.39 9.47
N SER A 685 10.26 5.22 8.73
CA SER A 685 10.98 4.73 7.55
C SER A 685 12.27 3.98 7.92
N ASP A 686 12.52 2.86 7.24
CA ASP A 686 13.77 2.08 7.29
C ASP A 686 14.90 2.64 6.40
N TRP A 687 14.60 3.63 5.56
CA TRP A 687 15.57 4.49 4.86
C TRP A 687 16.09 5.54 5.82
N VAL A 688 17.41 5.58 6.00
CA VAL A 688 18.09 6.39 7.02
C VAL A 688 19.42 6.93 6.49
N ALA A 689 19.85 8.07 7.03
CA ALA A 689 21.21 8.55 6.89
C ALA A 689 21.81 8.75 8.29
N LEU A 690 22.80 7.95 8.64
CA LEU A 690 23.31 7.83 10.00
C LEU A 690 24.75 8.35 10.08
N SER A 691 25.05 9.13 11.12
CA SER A 691 26.41 9.53 11.47
C SER A 691 27.27 8.29 11.76
N ARG A 692 28.55 8.35 11.42
CA ARG A 692 29.49 7.26 11.72
C ARG A 692 29.52 6.89 13.21
N ASP A 693 29.55 7.86 14.11
CA ASP A 693 29.60 7.61 15.55
C ASP A 693 28.41 6.79 16.06
N PHE A 694 27.22 7.06 15.53
CA PHE A 694 26.03 6.28 15.84
C PHE A 694 26.11 4.87 15.24
N VAL A 695 26.60 4.75 14.00
CA VAL A 695 26.82 3.44 13.36
C VAL A 695 27.81 2.59 14.15
N GLU A 696 28.93 3.15 14.60
CA GLU A 696 29.90 2.47 15.46
C GLU A 696 29.26 2.01 16.77
N TYR A 697 28.39 2.82 17.36
CA TYR A 697 27.67 2.49 18.58
C TYR A 697 26.69 1.32 18.40
N VAL A 698 25.87 1.31 17.35
CA VAL A 698 24.83 0.28 17.15
C VAL A 698 25.35 -1.00 16.53
N ALA A 699 26.42 -0.91 15.72
CA ALA A 699 26.99 -2.04 15.00
C ALA A 699 28.20 -2.65 15.72
N ARG A 700 28.59 -2.19 16.91
CA ARG A 700 29.74 -2.77 17.62
C ARG A 700 29.56 -4.26 17.95
N PRO A 701 30.64 -5.07 17.90
CA PRO A 701 30.56 -6.50 18.22
C PRO A 701 30.06 -6.82 19.63
N LYS A 702 30.34 -5.94 20.60
CA LYS A 702 29.90 -6.05 22.00
C LYS A 702 28.98 -4.87 22.35
N PRO A 703 27.67 -4.97 22.11
CA PRO A 703 26.69 -3.93 22.45
C PRO A 703 26.57 -3.71 23.97
N ASP A 704 25.96 -2.59 24.39
CA ASP A 704 25.59 -2.37 25.79
C ASP A 704 24.25 -3.04 26.06
N ASP A 705 23.78 -2.99 27.30
CA ASP A 705 22.52 -3.59 27.70
C ASP A 705 21.31 -3.07 26.91
N LEU A 706 21.30 -1.78 26.54
CA LEU A 706 20.24 -1.20 25.72
C LEU A 706 20.21 -1.83 24.33
N VAL A 707 21.33 -1.77 23.60
CA VAL A 707 21.39 -2.30 22.23
C VAL A 707 21.28 -3.83 22.24
N ALA A 708 21.91 -4.53 23.18
CA ALA A 708 21.82 -5.98 23.32
C ALA A 708 20.39 -6.45 23.60
N GLY A 709 19.69 -5.75 24.51
CA GLY A 709 18.29 -6.01 24.82
C GLY A 709 17.36 -5.74 23.64
N LEU A 710 17.56 -4.62 22.93
CA LEU A 710 16.80 -4.30 21.73
C LEU A 710 17.05 -5.31 20.60
N LEU A 711 18.29 -5.77 20.40
CA LEU A 711 18.59 -6.81 19.40
C LEU A 711 17.84 -8.11 19.69
N LYS A 712 17.69 -8.52 20.96
CA LYS A 712 16.84 -9.68 21.34
C LYS A 712 15.37 -9.46 20.98
N VAL A 713 14.83 -8.25 21.21
CA VAL A 713 13.45 -7.92 20.85
C VAL A 713 13.27 -7.91 19.32
N PHE A 714 14.16 -7.22 18.62
CA PHE A 714 14.07 -6.98 17.18
C PHE A 714 14.43 -8.20 16.32
N GLN A 715 15.11 -9.21 16.89
CA GLN A 715 15.29 -10.53 16.26
C GLN A 715 13.95 -11.23 15.95
N TYR A 716 12.94 -11.02 16.80
CA TYR A 716 11.63 -11.66 16.68
C TYR A 716 10.53 -10.65 16.31
N THR A 717 10.90 -9.63 15.54
CA THR A 717 10.02 -8.51 15.16
C THR A 717 9.83 -8.45 13.66
N LEU A 718 8.60 -8.18 13.22
CA LEU A 718 8.29 -7.85 11.83
C LEU A 718 8.79 -6.44 11.49
N LEU A 719 9.38 -6.26 10.31
CA LEU A 719 9.89 -4.96 9.83
C LEU A 719 10.82 -4.27 10.86
N PRO A 720 11.83 -4.96 11.40
CA PRO A 720 12.58 -4.43 12.54
C PRO A 720 13.35 -3.13 12.24
N ALA A 721 13.83 -2.97 11.01
CA ALA A 721 14.57 -1.78 10.58
C ALA A 721 13.71 -0.50 10.59
N GLU A 722 12.38 -0.63 10.52
CA GLU A 722 11.44 0.50 10.61
C GLU A 722 11.30 1.04 12.05
N SER A 723 11.94 0.46 13.06
CA SER A 723 11.84 0.96 14.45
C SER A 723 13.11 0.82 15.28
N PHE A 724 14.02 -0.09 14.93
CA PHE A 724 15.23 -0.32 15.71
C PHE A 724 16.09 0.95 15.84
N PHE A 725 16.45 1.60 14.73
CA PHE A 725 17.32 2.78 14.77
C PHE A 725 16.67 3.95 15.51
N HIS A 726 15.37 4.19 15.29
CA HIS A 726 14.61 5.24 15.97
C HIS A 726 14.56 4.99 17.48
N THR A 727 14.22 3.76 17.88
CA THR A 727 14.15 3.37 19.29
C THR A 727 15.52 3.47 19.96
N VAL A 728 16.60 3.06 19.31
CA VAL A 728 17.96 3.22 19.87
C VAL A 728 18.32 4.71 19.98
N LEU A 729 18.05 5.53 18.97
CA LEU A 729 18.31 6.98 19.03
C LEU A 729 17.57 7.63 20.21
N ARG A 730 16.28 7.33 20.39
CA ARG A 730 15.45 7.91 21.45
C ARG A 730 15.89 7.57 22.87
N ASN A 731 16.63 6.48 23.04
CA ASN A 731 17.00 5.95 24.37
C ASN A 731 18.50 5.88 24.60
N SER A 732 19.33 6.31 23.65
CA SER A 732 20.79 6.29 23.81
C SER A 732 21.34 7.69 24.10
N LYS A 733 22.65 7.78 24.35
CA LYS A 733 23.39 9.05 24.41
C LYS A 733 23.28 9.91 23.14
N PHE A 734 22.78 9.35 22.03
CA PHE A 734 22.58 10.03 20.75
C PHE A 734 21.19 10.67 20.61
N CYS A 735 20.36 10.70 21.64
CA CYS A 735 19.00 11.24 21.55
C CYS A 735 18.93 12.71 21.08
N ASP A 736 19.95 13.51 21.40
CA ASP A 736 20.11 14.90 20.94
C ASP A 736 20.63 15.04 19.50
N THR A 737 20.75 13.94 18.75
CA THR A 737 21.21 13.96 17.35
C THR A 737 20.12 13.61 16.35
N TYR A 738 18.92 13.30 16.83
CA TYR A 738 17.78 12.88 16.02
C TYR A 738 17.20 14.06 15.22
N VAL A 739 17.24 13.95 13.89
CA VAL A 739 16.55 14.84 12.94
C VAL A 739 15.40 14.08 12.28
N ASP A 740 14.16 14.57 12.39
CA ASP A 740 12.93 13.92 11.84
C ASP A 740 12.76 14.15 10.32
N ASN A 741 13.80 13.79 9.58
CA ASN A 741 13.87 13.78 8.14
C ASN A 741 14.86 12.70 7.74
N ASN A 742 14.47 11.78 6.86
CA ASN A 742 15.34 10.71 6.38
C ASN A 742 15.94 10.96 4.99
N LEU A 743 15.81 12.19 4.47
CA LEU A 743 16.34 12.61 3.17
C LEU A 743 15.64 11.99 1.95
N HIS A 744 14.51 11.29 2.13
CA HIS A 744 13.82 10.54 1.07
C HIS A 744 12.41 11.07 0.76
N VAL A 745 12.06 11.07 -0.52
CA VAL A 745 10.67 11.14 -1.00
C VAL A 745 10.17 9.74 -1.31
N THR A 746 9.15 9.28 -0.57
CA THR A 746 8.55 7.96 -0.78
C THR A 746 7.17 8.07 -1.43
N ASN A 747 6.99 7.46 -2.59
CA ASN A 747 5.76 7.58 -3.40
C ASN A 747 4.60 6.69 -2.90
N TRP A 748 4.03 7.03 -1.74
CA TRP A 748 2.91 6.31 -1.17
C TRP A 748 1.58 6.62 -1.90
N LYS A 749 1.06 5.68 -2.71
CA LYS A 749 -0.33 5.68 -3.20
C LYS A 749 -1.10 4.52 -2.56
N ARG A 750 -1.55 4.70 -1.31
CA ARG A 750 -2.07 3.60 -0.45
C ARG A 750 -3.24 2.79 -1.06
N LYS A 751 -4.08 3.39 -1.90
CA LYS A 751 -5.17 2.69 -2.62
C LYS A 751 -4.64 1.55 -3.52
N LEU A 752 -3.45 1.72 -4.09
CA LEU A 752 -2.77 0.75 -4.95
C LEU A 752 -1.76 -0.09 -4.15
N GLY A 753 -0.96 0.56 -3.29
CA GLY A 753 0.16 -0.09 -2.61
C GLY A 753 -0.16 -0.93 -1.37
N CYS A 754 -1.40 -0.87 -0.83
CA CYS A 754 -1.81 -1.61 0.38
C CYS A 754 -2.83 -2.71 0.06
N LYS A 755 -2.46 -3.71 -0.76
CA LYS A 755 -3.34 -4.84 -1.14
C LYS A 755 -3.07 -6.13 -0.38
N CYS A 756 -2.20 -6.07 0.64
CA CYS A 756 -1.74 -7.24 1.38
C CYS A 756 -1.12 -8.32 0.45
N GLN A 757 -0.33 -7.87 -0.54
CA GLN A 757 0.30 -8.76 -1.53
C GLN A 757 1.35 -9.71 -0.94
N TYR A 758 1.78 -9.51 0.31
CA TYR A 758 2.87 -10.27 0.94
C TYR A 758 2.40 -11.42 1.84
N LYS A 759 1.10 -11.80 1.85
CA LYS A 759 0.57 -12.90 2.71
C LYS A 759 1.26 -14.26 2.53
N ALA A 760 1.86 -14.48 1.36
CA ALA A 760 2.63 -15.70 1.09
C ALA A 760 4.01 -15.71 1.76
N ILE A 761 4.53 -14.55 2.15
CA ILE A 761 5.88 -14.34 2.71
C ILE A 761 5.80 -14.01 4.20
N VAL A 762 4.73 -13.35 4.65
CA VAL A 762 4.56 -12.95 6.04
C VAL A 762 3.15 -13.25 6.54
N ASP A 763 3.03 -13.58 7.83
CA ASP A 763 1.73 -13.69 8.51
C ASP A 763 1.21 -12.32 8.97
N TRP A 764 1.26 -11.33 8.06
CA TRP A 764 0.82 -9.95 8.28
C TRP A 764 0.41 -9.26 6.96
N CYS A 765 -0.24 -8.11 7.06
CA CYS A 765 -0.54 -7.29 5.89
C CYS A 765 0.38 -6.07 5.81
N GLY A 766 1.12 -6.00 4.69
CA GLY A 766 2.01 -4.90 4.38
C GLY A 766 1.48 -3.94 3.32
N CYS A 767 2.17 -2.81 3.20
CA CYS A 767 2.07 -1.89 2.08
C CYS A 767 3.46 -1.68 1.46
N SER A 768 3.49 -1.34 0.18
CA SER A 768 4.71 -0.87 -0.49
C SER A 768 4.46 0.41 -1.30
N PRO A 769 5.47 1.29 -1.43
CA PRO A 769 5.37 2.46 -2.29
C PRO A 769 5.18 2.08 -3.77
N ASN A 770 4.55 2.97 -4.52
CA ASN A 770 4.41 2.87 -5.97
C ASN A 770 5.68 3.36 -6.66
N ASP A 771 5.87 2.93 -7.90
CA ASP A 771 6.91 3.50 -8.74
C ASP A 771 6.50 4.90 -9.20
N PHE A 772 7.46 5.82 -9.27
CA PHE A 772 7.24 7.11 -9.92
C PHE A 772 6.97 6.90 -11.41
N LYS A 773 6.01 7.67 -11.94
CA LYS A 773 5.72 7.74 -13.38
C LYS A 773 6.16 9.10 -13.92
N TYR A 774 6.23 9.23 -15.24
CA TYR A 774 6.57 10.51 -15.87
C TYR A 774 5.75 11.70 -15.32
N ASP A 775 4.44 11.50 -15.10
CA ASP A 775 3.53 12.54 -14.60
C ASP A 775 3.76 12.90 -13.12
N ASP A 776 4.44 12.04 -12.36
CA ASP A 776 4.81 12.34 -10.97
C ASP A 776 6.02 13.28 -10.87
N PHE A 777 6.66 13.71 -11.98
CA PHE A 777 7.85 14.56 -11.97
C PHE A 777 7.65 15.87 -11.19
N ASN A 778 6.47 16.50 -11.29
CA ASN A 778 6.17 17.72 -10.54
C ASN A 778 6.25 17.49 -9.02
N ARG A 779 5.94 16.29 -8.53
CA ARG A 779 6.05 15.96 -7.10
C ARG A 779 7.50 15.87 -6.64
N ILE A 780 8.41 15.46 -7.53
CA ILE A 780 9.86 15.49 -7.28
C ILE A 780 10.34 16.94 -7.33
N ARG A 781 10.01 17.69 -8.39
CA ARG A 781 10.41 19.09 -8.55
C ARG A 781 9.97 19.97 -7.38
N ASN A 782 8.76 19.77 -6.85
CA ASN A 782 8.25 20.52 -5.70
C ASN A 782 8.99 20.22 -4.37
N THR A 783 10.03 19.40 -4.37
CA THR A 783 10.92 19.16 -3.23
C THR A 783 12.27 19.86 -3.33
N GLU A 784 12.47 20.69 -4.35
CA GLU A 784 13.71 21.45 -4.60
C GLU A 784 14.17 22.25 -3.35
N ASP A 785 13.25 22.94 -2.67
CA ASP A 785 13.56 23.73 -1.47
C ASP A 785 13.60 22.90 -0.17
N ARG A 786 13.34 21.59 -0.23
CA ARG A 786 13.34 20.70 0.95
C ARG A 786 14.66 19.95 1.07
N ASN A 787 15.05 19.58 2.29
CA ASN A 787 16.25 18.76 2.53
C ASN A 787 15.99 17.27 2.22
N LEU A 788 15.59 16.97 0.98
CA LEU A 788 15.33 15.64 0.43
C LEU A 788 16.22 15.44 -0.79
N TYR A 789 16.95 14.32 -0.83
CA TYR A 789 18.03 14.06 -1.77
C TYR A 789 17.82 12.80 -2.61
N PHE A 790 17.00 11.88 -2.10
CA PHE A 790 16.66 10.63 -2.78
C PHE A 790 15.14 10.50 -2.93
N ALA A 791 14.71 9.71 -3.90
CA ALA A 791 13.32 9.33 -4.04
C ALA A 791 13.18 7.85 -4.37
N ARG A 792 12.01 7.28 -4.04
CA ARG A 792 11.65 5.90 -4.37
C ARG A 792 10.14 5.67 -4.55
N LYS A 793 9.73 4.74 -5.41
CA LYS A 793 10.57 3.77 -6.15
C LYS A 793 10.71 4.11 -7.63
N PHE A 794 11.77 3.62 -8.27
CA PHE A 794 12.02 3.70 -9.69
C PHE A 794 12.32 2.30 -10.25
N GLU A 795 11.55 1.88 -11.27
CA GLU A 795 11.76 0.61 -11.97
C GLU A 795 11.72 0.89 -13.49
N PRO A 796 12.83 0.68 -14.24
CA PRO A 796 12.84 0.99 -15.68
C PRO A 796 11.84 0.14 -16.50
N VAL A 797 11.50 -1.05 -16.03
CA VAL A 797 10.45 -1.90 -16.65
C VAL A 797 9.03 -1.35 -16.45
N ILE A 798 8.87 -0.34 -15.59
CA ILE A 798 7.59 0.28 -15.24
C ILE A 798 7.47 1.69 -15.81
N ASP A 799 8.48 2.55 -15.61
CA ASP A 799 8.62 3.82 -16.33
C ASP A 799 10.09 4.31 -16.30
N GLN A 800 10.85 4.08 -17.37
CA GLN A 800 12.20 4.63 -17.51
C GLN A 800 12.20 6.14 -17.75
N ARG A 801 11.13 6.71 -18.34
CA ARG A 801 11.12 8.12 -18.77
C ARG A 801 11.23 9.08 -17.59
N ILE A 802 10.69 8.73 -16.43
CA ILE A 802 10.86 9.54 -15.23
C ILE A 802 12.30 9.54 -14.74
N ILE A 803 13.02 8.41 -14.85
CA ILE A 803 14.44 8.31 -14.49
C ILE A 803 15.25 9.22 -15.42
N ASP A 804 14.96 9.14 -16.72
CA ASP A 804 15.58 10.00 -17.74
C ASP A 804 15.28 11.49 -17.48
N LYS A 805 14.06 11.82 -17.05
CA LYS A 805 13.65 13.19 -16.77
C LYS A 805 14.34 13.77 -15.53
N VAL A 806 14.49 12.96 -14.48
CA VAL A 806 15.24 13.35 -13.28
C VAL A 806 16.72 13.51 -13.62
N GLU A 807 17.32 12.60 -14.39
CA GLU A 807 18.71 12.73 -14.82
C GLU A 807 18.94 13.97 -15.69
N GLN A 808 18.03 14.27 -16.62
CA GLN A 808 18.06 15.49 -17.43
C GLN A 808 18.01 16.74 -16.54
N TRP A 809 17.17 16.74 -15.51
CA TRP A 809 17.02 17.88 -14.61
C TRP A 809 18.27 18.09 -13.75
N LEU A 810 18.91 17.02 -13.27
CA LEU A 810 20.11 17.11 -12.43
C LEU A 810 21.39 17.42 -13.22
N TYR A 811 21.53 16.84 -14.41
CA TYR A 811 22.76 16.89 -15.20
C TYR A 811 22.47 17.07 -16.70
N PRO A 812 21.94 18.25 -17.11
CA PRO A 812 21.44 18.46 -18.48
C PRO A 812 22.51 18.23 -19.57
N GLU A 813 23.75 18.66 -19.35
CA GLU A 813 24.85 18.48 -20.32
C GLU A 813 25.23 17.00 -20.49
N LYS A 814 25.43 16.28 -19.38
CA LYS A 814 25.75 14.84 -19.37
C LYS A 814 24.61 14.02 -19.97
N TYR A 815 23.37 14.42 -19.70
CA TYR A 815 22.18 13.82 -20.30
C TYR A 815 22.16 14.00 -21.81
N ASN A 816 22.41 15.21 -22.33
CA ASN A 816 22.39 15.48 -23.76
C ASN A 816 23.45 14.67 -24.52
N ASP A 817 24.68 14.54 -23.98
CA ASP A 817 25.73 13.67 -24.54
C ASP A 817 25.34 12.17 -24.48
N SER A 818 24.71 11.74 -23.39
CA SER A 818 24.30 10.33 -23.23
C SER A 818 23.12 9.97 -24.12
N LYS A 819 22.18 10.90 -24.34
CA LYS A 819 20.96 10.71 -25.14
C LYS A 819 21.26 10.47 -26.62
N SER A 820 22.31 11.10 -27.16
CA SER A 820 22.74 10.87 -28.55
C SER A 820 23.46 9.53 -28.75
N LYS A 821 23.85 8.84 -27.67
CA LYS A 821 24.51 7.54 -27.75
C LYS A 821 23.50 6.43 -27.99
N LYS A 822 23.93 5.45 -28.77
CA LYS A 822 23.13 4.25 -29.09
C LYS A 822 22.72 3.51 -27.81
N GLY A 823 21.46 3.07 -27.75
CA GLY A 823 20.93 2.26 -26.65
C GLY A 823 20.36 3.05 -25.47
N TYR A 824 20.32 4.39 -25.53
CA TYR A 824 19.78 5.21 -24.45
C TYR A 824 18.28 4.97 -24.22
N ASP A 825 17.49 4.91 -25.30
CA ASP A 825 16.03 4.67 -25.37
C ASP A 825 15.60 3.22 -25.06
N MET A 826 16.56 2.36 -24.74
CA MET A 826 16.37 0.92 -24.57
C MET A 826 16.58 0.49 -23.12
N TYR A 827 16.01 -0.62 -22.71
CA TYR A 827 16.32 -1.26 -21.43
C TYR A 827 16.29 -2.78 -21.56
N TRP A 828 17.19 -3.44 -20.85
CA TRP A 828 17.31 -4.89 -20.87
C TRP A 828 17.32 -5.43 -19.44
N GLN A 829 16.51 -6.46 -19.21
CA GLN A 829 16.47 -7.15 -17.93
C GLN A 829 16.51 -8.66 -18.13
N ASN A 830 17.57 -9.28 -17.63
CA ASN A 830 17.71 -10.72 -17.64
C ASN A 830 16.57 -11.36 -16.82
N LEU A 831 15.92 -12.37 -17.39
CA LEU A 831 14.86 -13.16 -16.75
C LEU A 831 15.37 -14.54 -16.33
N TYR A 832 16.31 -15.10 -17.09
CA TYR A 832 16.95 -16.38 -16.84
C TYR A 832 18.42 -16.33 -17.24
N HIS A 833 19.27 -17.00 -16.46
CA HIS A 833 20.67 -17.23 -16.79
C HIS A 833 21.08 -18.64 -16.35
N GLN A 834 21.76 -19.40 -17.20
CA GLN A 834 22.09 -20.82 -16.96
C GLN A 834 22.86 -21.11 -15.66
N ALA A 835 23.69 -20.15 -15.22
CA ALA A 835 24.49 -20.27 -14.00
C ALA A 835 23.73 -19.94 -12.70
N ASP A 836 22.42 -19.68 -12.76
CA ASP A 836 21.61 -19.46 -11.58
C ASP A 836 21.31 -20.78 -10.86
N LEU A 837 21.57 -20.80 -9.55
CA LEU A 837 21.20 -21.91 -8.68
C LEU A 837 19.98 -21.54 -7.83
N SER A 838 19.80 -20.24 -7.56
CA SER A 838 18.68 -19.68 -6.81
C SER A 838 18.30 -18.26 -7.34
N PRO A 839 17.00 -17.90 -7.34
CA PRO A 839 15.89 -18.83 -7.20
C PRO A 839 15.81 -19.73 -8.44
N THR A 840 15.20 -20.89 -8.29
CA THR A 840 14.93 -21.78 -9.42
C THR A 840 14.03 -21.08 -10.45
N CYS A 841 14.30 -21.27 -11.74
CA CYS A 841 13.51 -20.66 -12.81
C CYS A 841 12.07 -21.20 -12.81
N ASP A 842 11.12 -20.39 -13.28
CA ASP A 842 9.78 -20.89 -13.59
C ASP A 842 9.87 -21.94 -14.72
N ASP A 843 9.16 -23.06 -14.56
CA ASP A 843 9.23 -24.19 -15.49
C ASP A 843 8.62 -23.84 -16.87
N THR A 844 7.62 -22.96 -16.91
CA THR A 844 7.01 -22.48 -18.16
C THR A 844 7.98 -21.57 -18.91
N LEU A 845 8.58 -20.61 -18.22
CA LEU A 845 9.64 -19.74 -18.75
C LEU A 845 10.80 -20.57 -19.33
N LEU A 846 11.27 -21.57 -18.58
CA LEU A 846 12.38 -22.43 -19.01
C LEU A 846 12.01 -23.26 -20.24
N THR A 847 10.81 -23.86 -20.25
CA THR A 847 10.32 -24.67 -21.38
C THR A 847 10.25 -23.85 -22.66
N ILE A 848 9.61 -22.68 -22.61
CA ILE A 848 9.45 -21.79 -23.77
C ILE A 848 10.80 -21.26 -24.24
N SER A 849 11.68 -20.86 -23.32
CA SER A 849 13.01 -20.35 -23.69
C SER A 849 13.87 -21.42 -24.36
N ASN A 850 13.81 -22.68 -23.90
CA ASN A 850 14.50 -23.80 -24.55
C ASN A 850 13.93 -24.10 -25.94
N SER A 851 12.60 -24.08 -26.08
CA SER A 851 11.95 -24.21 -27.39
C SER A 851 12.39 -23.12 -28.37
N LEU A 852 12.39 -21.86 -27.94
CA LEU A 852 12.87 -20.74 -28.77
C LEU A 852 14.35 -20.85 -29.12
N ALA A 853 15.18 -21.39 -28.23
CA ALA A 853 16.58 -21.70 -28.53
C ALA A 853 16.69 -22.77 -29.63
N ARG A 854 15.91 -23.86 -29.54
CA ARG A 854 15.86 -24.90 -30.59
C ARG A 854 15.42 -24.33 -31.93
N LEU A 855 14.33 -23.57 -31.94
CA LEU A 855 13.76 -22.94 -33.13
C LEU A 855 14.71 -21.91 -33.76
N THR A 856 15.51 -21.21 -32.95
CA THR A 856 16.55 -20.28 -33.41
C THR A 856 17.57 -21.01 -34.28
N TYR A 857 18.11 -22.13 -33.81
CA TYR A 857 19.09 -22.90 -34.57
C TYR A 857 18.47 -23.66 -35.75
N ALA A 858 17.21 -24.09 -35.64
CA ALA A 858 16.49 -24.74 -36.74
C ALA A 858 16.39 -23.85 -38.00
N LYS A 859 16.48 -22.52 -37.87
CA LYS A 859 16.49 -21.58 -39.00
C LYS A 859 17.75 -21.65 -39.87
N PHE A 860 18.85 -22.19 -39.36
CA PHE A 860 20.13 -22.26 -40.07
C PHE A 860 20.32 -23.57 -40.84
N SER A 861 19.32 -24.47 -40.86
CA SER A 861 19.36 -25.76 -41.57
C SER A 861 20.61 -26.62 -41.26
N ILE A 862 21.19 -26.44 -40.07
CA ILE A 862 22.33 -27.21 -39.58
C ILE A 862 21.83 -28.14 -38.48
N ASN A 863 22.18 -29.42 -38.60
CA ASN A 863 21.72 -30.46 -37.68
C ASN A 863 22.53 -30.41 -36.38
N TYR A 864 22.19 -29.47 -35.50
CA TYR A 864 22.76 -29.42 -34.15
C TYR A 864 22.00 -30.38 -33.23
N THR A 865 22.71 -31.41 -32.75
CA THR A 865 22.11 -32.45 -31.89
C THR A 865 21.88 -31.97 -30.46
N ASN A 866 22.63 -30.98 -29.97
CA ASN A 866 22.49 -30.42 -28.63
C ASN A 866 22.53 -28.89 -28.64
N ILE A 867 21.45 -28.24 -28.22
CA ILE A 867 21.35 -26.78 -28.10
C ILE A 867 21.21 -26.43 -26.62
N ARG A 868 22.05 -25.51 -26.14
CA ARG A 868 22.07 -25.04 -24.77
C ARG A 868 21.58 -23.59 -24.69
N LEU A 869 20.48 -23.37 -23.97
CA LEU A 869 20.03 -22.04 -23.59
C LEU A 869 21.02 -21.43 -22.57
N LEU A 870 21.48 -20.21 -22.83
CA LEU A 870 22.39 -19.48 -21.95
C LEU A 870 21.65 -18.40 -21.15
N GLU A 871 20.88 -17.56 -21.84
CA GLU A 871 20.16 -16.44 -21.23
C GLU A 871 18.81 -16.15 -21.93
N THR A 872 17.86 -15.69 -21.13
CA THR A 872 16.60 -15.09 -21.61
C THR A 872 16.50 -13.68 -21.05
N THR A 873 16.34 -12.67 -21.91
CA THR A 873 16.32 -11.25 -21.50
C THR A 873 15.08 -10.55 -22.03
N ALA A 874 14.36 -9.83 -21.17
CA ALA A 874 13.32 -8.91 -21.61
C ALA A 874 13.94 -7.63 -22.19
N TYR A 875 13.48 -7.24 -23.38
CA TYR A 875 13.93 -6.05 -24.09
C TYR A 875 12.79 -5.03 -24.17
N PHE A 876 13.08 -3.82 -23.72
CA PHE A 876 12.17 -2.68 -23.73
C PHE A 876 12.76 -1.60 -24.61
N LYS A 877 11.89 -0.92 -25.36
CA LYS A 877 12.24 0.24 -26.17
C LYS A 877 11.13 1.27 -26.04
N ASP A 878 11.49 2.54 -25.92
CA ASP A 878 10.52 3.65 -25.77
C ASP A 878 9.54 3.42 -24.61
N ASN A 879 10.04 2.91 -23.49
CA ASN A 879 9.27 2.59 -22.27
C ASN A 879 8.17 1.52 -22.46
N LYS A 880 8.24 0.72 -23.53
CA LYS A 880 7.32 -0.39 -23.78
C LYS A 880 8.11 -1.69 -23.89
N PHE A 881 7.52 -2.76 -23.36
CA PHE A 881 8.02 -4.10 -23.64
C PHE A 881 7.97 -4.34 -25.15
N ASN A 882 9.12 -4.68 -25.75
CA ASN A 882 9.27 -4.82 -27.19
C ASN A 882 9.44 -6.29 -27.59
N ALA A 883 10.36 -7.00 -26.96
CA ALA A 883 10.70 -8.38 -27.33
C ALA A 883 11.38 -9.16 -26.18
N ILE A 884 11.61 -10.44 -26.42
CA ILE A 884 12.46 -11.33 -25.63
C ILE A 884 13.72 -11.61 -26.45
N LEU A 885 14.87 -11.61 -25.81
CA LEU A 885 16.14 -12.01 -26.40
C LEU A 885 16.52 -13.39 -25.88
N ILE A 886 16.83 -14.29 -26.80
CA ILE A 886 17.22 -15.68 -26.49
C ILE A 886 18.67 -15.87 -26.92
N LEU A 887 19.57 -15.98 -25.94
CA LEU A 887 20.97 -16.30 -26.17
C LEU A 887 21.18 -17.79 -25.97
N ALA A 888 21.68 -18.47 -27.00
CA ALA A 888 21.90 -19.91 -26.98
C ALA A 888 23.15 -20.32 -27.77
N GLU A 889 23.67 -21.50 -27.49
CA GLU A 889 24.83 -22.07 -28.17
C GLU A 889 24.60 -23.53 -28.58
N ALA A 890 25.22 -23.93 -29.68
CA ALA A 890 25.19 -25.31 -30.15
C ALA A 890 26.37 -26.12 -29.60
N VAL A 891 26.13 -27.19 -28.85
CA VAL A 891 27.16 -28.01 -28.19
C VAL A 891 27.50 -29.22 -29.04
N ASN A 892 28.80 -29.47 -29.29
CA ASN A 892 29.25 -30.65 -30.04
C ASN A 892 29.25 -31.90 -29.11
N PRO A 893 28.87 -33.11 -29.58
CA PRO A 893 28.76 -34.30 -28.73
C PRO A 893 30.07 -34.74 -28.06
N ILE A 894 31.22 -34.34 -28.60
CA ILE A 894 32.54 -34.86 -28.22
C ILE A 894 33.01 -34.34 -26.83
N THR A 895 32.45 -33.26 -26.30
CA THR A 895 32.87 -32.69 -25.01
C THR A 895 32.00 -33.10 -23.80
N ALA A 896 30.93 -33.87 -24.01
CA ALA A 896 29.99 -34.20 -22.94
C ALA A 896 30.51 -35.29 -21.96
N THR A 897 31.47 -36.11 -22.38
CA THR A 897 32.01 -37.22 -21.57
C THR A 897 33.13 -36.81 -20.61
N GLU A 898 33.78 -35.65 -20.80
CA GLU A 898 34.84 -35.20 -19.87
C GLU A 898 34.31 -34.34 -18.71
N THR A 899 33.18 -33.65 -18.89
CA THR A 899 32.57 -32.84 -17.80
C THR A 899 31.77 -33.67 -16.78
N ALA A 900 31.38 -34.90 -17.10
CA ALA A 900 30.69 -35.79 -16.16
C ALA A 900 31.65 -36.41 -15.11
N ASN A 901 32.95 -36.49 -15.40
CA ASN A 901 33.95 -37.07 -14.50
C ASN A 901 34.60 -36.07 -13.54
N LEU A 902 34.36 -34.76 -13.71
CA LEU A 902 34.82 -33.72 -12.77
C LEU A 902 33.80 -33.39 -11.67
N SER A 903 32.58 -33.94 -11.74
CA SER A 903 31.54 -33.78 -10.70
C SER A 903 31.46 -34.93 -9.68
N ILE A 904 32.34 -35.94 -9.76
CA ILE A 904 32.28 -37.13 -8.88
C ILE A 904 33.39 -37.15 -7.81
N ASN A 905 34.45 -36.33 -7.90
CA ASN A 905 35.57 -36.36 -6.94
C ASN A 905 35.76 -35.06 -6.12
N ASN A 906 34.70 -34.46 -5.59
CA ASN A 906 34.85 -33.37 -4.59
C ASN A 906 33.77 -33.41 -3.48
N ASN A 907 33.37 -34.62 -3.08
CA ASN A 907 32.69 -34.85 -1.81
C ASN A 907 33.55 -35.79 -0.96
N TYR A 908 34.58 -35.27 -0.28
CA TYR A 908 35.05 -35.79 1.01
C TYR A 908 36.01 -34.79 1.68
N SER A 909 35.86 -34.68 3.01
CA SER A 909 36.71 -34.00 4.01
C SER A 909 36.48 -32.50 4.31
N ASN A 910 35.53 -32.27 5.22
CA ASN A 910 35.73 -31.33 6.32
C ASN A 910 36.63 -32.01 7.37
N MET A 911 37.73 -31.39 7.81
CA MET A 911 38.08 -31.17 9.23
C MET A 911 39.49 -30.57 9.41
N SER A 912 39.54 -29.61 10.34
CA SER A 912 40.60 -29.32 11.31
C SER A 912 41.95 -28.69 10.90
N ARG A 913 42.10 -27.46 11.39
CA ARG A 913 43.18 -26.89 12.23
C ARG A 913 44.55 -26.46 11.65
N SER A 914 44.90 -25.28 12.15
CA SER A 914 46.20 -24.81 12.67
C SER A 914 47.16 -24.03 11.77
N HIS A 915 47.62 -22.93 12.37
CA HIS A 915 48.65 -22.00 11.93
C HIS A 915 49.99 -22.68 11.59
N SER A 916 50.62 -22.21 10.52
CA SER A 916 52.01 -21.73 10.54
C SER A 916 52.29 -20.98 9.24
N GLY A 917 53.03 -19.87 9.34
CA GLY A 917 53.35 -19.00 8.21
C GLY A 917 54.50 -19.53 7.34
N ILE A 918 54.70 -18.91 6.18
CA ILE A 918 55.97 -18.36 5.66
C ILE A 918 55.84 -18.01 4.15
N SER A 919 56.31 -16.80 3.84
CA SER A 919 56.84 -16.21 2.60
C SER A 919 56.16 -16.39 1.23
N SER A 920 55.82 -15.21 0.68
CA SER A 920 56.10 -14.73 -0.69
C SER A 920 56.90 -15.63 -1.64
N ASN A 921 56.39 -15.82 -2.86
CA ASN A 921 57.16 -15.54 -4.08
C ASN A 921 56.27 -15.38 -5.32
N ASN A 922 56.57 -14.30 -6.07
CA ASN A 922 56.14 -14.03 -7.43
C ASN A 922 56.64 -15.11 -8.37
N ILE A 923 55.79 -15.64 -9.25
CA ILE A 923 56.23 -16.25 -10.50
C ILE A 923 55.31 -15.79 -11.63
N ASN A 924 55.86 -14.89 -12.47
CA ASN A 924 55.45 -14.67 -13.85
C ASN A 924 55.52 -15.99 -14.62
N ILE A 925 54.46 -16.36 -15.35
CA ILE A 925 54.57 -17.38 -16.40
C ILE A 925 54.03 -16.80 -17.70
N HIS A 926 54.99 -16.44 -18.55
CA HIS A 926 54.84 -16.24 -19.98
C HIS A 926 54.48 -17.56 -20.67
N ASN A 927 53.71 -17.42 -21.74
CA ASN A 927 53.38 -18.41 -22.77
C ASN A 927 54.56 -19.32 -23.19
N ASN A 928 54.27 -20.62 -23.33
CA ASN A 928 54.37 -21.43 -24.56
C ASN A 928 54.62 -22.90 -24.18
N TYR A 929 53.77 -23.83 -24.65
CA TYR A 929 54.15 -24.90 -25.59
C TYR A 929 53.07 -26.00 -25.76
N TYR A 930 52.83 -26.34 -27.05
CA TYR A 930 52.17 -27.52 -27.67
C TYR A 930 50.70 -27.81 -27.32
N SER A 931 49.68 -27.56 -28.17
CA SER A 931 49.38 -27.98 -29.56
C SER A 931 49.20 -29.49 -29.77
N ASN A 932 47.97 -30.00 -29.56
CA ASN A 932 47.21 -30.81 -30.53
C ASN A 932 45.92 -31.35 -29.89
N SER A 933 44.81 -30.66 -30.11
CA SER A 933 43.51 -31.30 -30.31
C SER A 933 42.58 -30.31 -31.03
N ASN A 934 42.42 -30.56 -32.33
CA ASN A 934 41.33 -30.05 -33.13
C ASN A 934 40.00 -30.34 -32.43
N ASN A 935 39.19 -29.32 -32.08
CA ASN A 935 37.73 -29.42 -32.10
C ASN A 935 37.01 -28.06 -31.98
N ASN A 936 35.92 -27.96 -32.74
CA ASN A 936 35.09 -26.81 -33.05
C ASN A 936 34.56 -26.02 -31.84
N PHE A 937 34.55 -24.68 -31.92
CA PHE A 937 33.86 -23.82 -30.95
C PHE A 937 32.33 -23.84 -31.18
N PRO A 938 31.51 -23.87 -30.11
CA PRO A 938 30.08 -23.68 -30.21
C PRO A 938 29.77 -22.21 -30.58
N GLU A 939 29.12 -22.00 -31.73
CA GLU A 939 28.65 -20.66 -32.10
C GLU A 939 27.61 -20.18 -31.09
N ARG A 940 27.68 -18.89 -30.72
CA ARG A 940 26.72 -18.24 -29.82
C ARG A 940 25.87 -17.25 -30.60
N ILE A 941 24.57 -17.52 -30.63
CA ILE A 941 23.59 -16.73 -31.36
C ILE A 941 22.61 -16.16 -30.34
N GLU A 942 22.33 -14.86 -30.48
CA GLU A 942 21.19 -14.23 -29.82
C GLU A 942 20.09 -13.97 -30.84
N ALA A 943 18.86 -14.31 -30.50
CA ALA A 943 17.68 -14.11 -31.33
C ALA A 943 16.74 -13.06 -30.73
N LEU A 944 16.16 -12.22 -31.58
CA LEU A 944 15.11 -11.26 -31.25
C LEU A 944 13.74 -11.91 -31.47
N VAL A 945 12.99 -12.13 -30.38
CA VAL A 945 11.71 -12.85 -30.40
C VAL A 945 10.56 -11.94 -29.94
N THR A 946 9.52 -11.80 -30.75
CA THR A 946 8.29 -11.06 -30.38
C THR A 946 7.10 -11.99 -30.20
N LEU A 947 6.18 -11.63 -29.32
CA LEU A 947 4.91 -12.33 -29.17
C LEU A 947 3.91 -11.88 -30.24
N LYS A 948 3.19 -12.84 -30.83
CA LYS A 948 2.06 -12.63 -31.74
C LYS A 948 0.78 -12.39 -30.91
N ARG A 949 0.71 -11.30 -30.16
CA ARG A 949 -0.50 -10.95 -29.38
C ARG A 949 -1.49 -10.22 -30.27
N ASN A 950 -2.54 -10.92 -30.69
CA ASN A 950 -3.63 -10.34 -31.45
C ASN A 950 -4.94 -10.50 -30.69
N TYR A 951 -5.65 -9.39 -30.52
CA TYR A 951 -7.08 -9.40 -30.23
C TYR A 951 -7.81 -8.72 -31.38
N THR A 952 -8.98 -9.22 -31.70
CA THR A 952 -9.88 -8.57 -32.66
C THR A 952 -10.92 -7.79 -31.89
N VAL A 953 -11.19 -6.57 -32.34
CA VAL A 953 -12.19 -5.68 -31.74
C VAL A 953 -13.32 -5.49 -32.72
N ASN A 954 -14.55 -5.56 -32.23
CA ASN A 954 -15.72 -5.22 -33.01
C ASN A 954 -15.66 -3.75 -33.45
N LYS A 955 -16.16 -3.43 -34.65
CA LYS A 955 -16.22 -2.04 -35.17
C LYS A 955 -16.83 -1.07 -34.16
N ALA A 956 -17.88 -1.47 -33.43
CA ALA A 956 -18.52 -0.61 -32.41
C ALA A 956 -17.62 -0.26 -31.21
N TRP A 957 -16.61 -1.08 -30.96
CA TRP A 957 -15.65 -0.97 -29.84
C TRP A 957 -14.26 -0.49 -30.28
N THR A 958 -14.07 -0.21 -31.58
CA THR A 958 -12.81 0.30 -32.09
C THR A 958 -12.52 1.67 -31.48
N GLY A 959 -11.29 1.87 -30.98
CA GLY A 959 -10.90 3.08 -30.25
C GLY A 959 -11.35 3.15 -28.79
N ARG A 960 -12.20 2.24 -28.31
CA ARG A 960 -12.67 2.20 -26.91
C ARG A 960 -11.76 1.41 -25.96
N ILE A 961 -10.93 0.53 -26.52
CA ILE A 961 -10.04 -0.39 -25.80
C ILE A 961 -8.60 0.04 -26.06
N ASN A 962 -7.94 0.61 -25.06
CA ASN A 962 -6.53 1.01 -25.13
C ASN A 962 -5.61 -0.20 -25.01
N TRP A 963 -5.94 -1.12 -24.10
CA TRP A 963 -5.17 -2.33 -23.86
C TRP A 963 -6.06 -3.46 -23.34
N LEU A 964 -5.78 -4.68 -23.80
CA LEU A 964 -6.48 -5.89 -23.38
C LEU A 964 -5.54 -7.08 -23.51
N SER A 965 -5.36 -7.85 -22.44
CA SER A 965 -4.40 -8.96 -22.44
C SER A 965 -4.76 -10.02 -21.40
N VAL A 966 -4.50 -11.29 -21.75
CA VAL A 966 -4.51 -12.41 -20.81
C VAL A 966 -3.08 -12.83 -20.53
N ASN A 967 -2.70 -12.93 -19.25
CA ASN A 967 -1.37 -13.33 -18.82
C ASN A 967 -1.37 -13.73 -17.32
N THR A 968 -0.21 -14.05 -16.75
CA THR A 968 -0.01 -14.32 -15.32
C THR A 968 0.76 -13.20 -14.62
N ASP A 969 0.79 -13.25 -13.29
CA ASP A 969 1.58 -12.33 -12.43
C ASP A 969 1.20 -10.86 -12.62
N TYR A 970 -0.11 -10.58 -12.57
CA TYR A 970 -0.62 -9.21 -12.60
C TYR A 970 -0.27 -8.49 -11.29
N ASP A 971 0.57 -7.46 -11.40
CA ASP A 971 0.92 -6.55 -10.32
C ASP A 971 -0.17 -5.48 -10.19
N GLN A 972 -1.05 -5.65 -9.20
CA GLN A 972 -2.12 -4.68 -8.94
C GLN A 972 -1.61 -3.30 -8.51
N LYS A 973 -0.38 -3.21 -7.96
CA LYS A 973 0.20 -1.94 -7.51
C LYS A 973 0.61 -1.09 -8.71
N GLU A 974 1.26 -1.72 -9.70
CA GLU A 974 1.75 -1.06 -10.92
C GLU A 974 0.82 -1.24 -12.13
N GLN A 975 -0.28 -1.96 -11.95
CA GLN A 975 -1.34 -2.23 -12.93
C GLN A 975 -0.83 -2.86 -14.24
N THR A 976 0.16 -3.75 -14.14
CA THR A 976 0.81 -4.39 -15.30
C THR A 976 1.19 -5.85 -15.00
N PHE A 977 1.46 -6.65 -16.03
CA PHE A 977 1.93 -8.02 -15.87
C PHE A 977 3.44 -8.08 -15.68
N ARG A 978 3.91 -8.92 -14.75
CA ARG A 978 5.33 -9.19 -14.51
C ARG A 978 5.86 -10.39 -15.30
N ASN A 979 4.99 -11.24 -15.84
CA ASN A 979 5.36 -12.29 -16.80
C ASN A 979 5.58 -11.68 -18.20
N PHE A 980 6.79 -11.17 -18.45
CA PHE A 980 7.15 -10.56 -19.74
C PHE A 980 7.21 -11.57 -20.88
N VAL A 981 7.56 -12.84 -20.59
CA VAL A 981 7.56 -13.88 -21.63
C VAL A 981 6.15 -14.19 -22.10
N GLY A 982 5.13 -13.97 -21.26
CA GLY A 982 3.73 -14.20 -21.61
C GLY A 982 3.38 -15.67 -21.80
N GLY A 983 4.24 -16.56 -21.30
CA GLY A 983 4.02 -18.01 -21.31
C GLY A 983 3.06 -18.42 -20.21
N ILE A 984 2.08 -19.26 -20.55
CA ILE A 984 1.12 -19.81 -19.60
C ILE A 984 1.27 -21.33 -19.63
N GLY A 985 1.53 -21.92 -18.48
CA GLY A 985 1.66 -23.38 -18.31
C GLY A 985 0.37 -24.01 -17.80
N PRO A 986 0.33 -25.34 -17.65
CA PRO A 986 -0.88 -26.07 -17.28
C PRO A 986 -1.34 -25.79 -15.84
N VAL A 987 -0.44 -25.38 -14.96
CA VAL A 987 -0.72 -25.04 -13.55
C VAL A 987 -0.70 -23.52 -13.30
N SER A 988 -0.86 -22.73 -14.37
CA SER A 988 -0.89 -21.28 -14.29
C SER A 988 -2.28 -20.75 -13.95
N ASN A 989 -2.32 -19.57 -13.34
CA ASN A 989 -3.56 -18.85 -13.02
C ASN A 989 -3.70 -17.63 -13.95
N PRO A 990 -4.33 -17.76 -15.13
CA PRO A 990 -4.46 -16.64 -16.05
C PRO A 990 -5.38 -15.54 -15.50
N ILE A 991 -5.08 -14.31 -15.86
CA ILE A 991 -5.80 -13.10 -15.48
C ILE A 991 -6.06 -12.31 -16.75
N LEU A 992 -7.28 -11.81 -16.93
CA LEU A 992 -7.60 -10.84 -17.95
C LEU A 992 -7.40 -9.44 -17.36
N ALA A 993 -6.57 -8.62 -18.01
CA ALA A 993 -6.40 -7.22 -17.65
C ALA A 993 -6.78 -6.31 -18.83
N TYR A 994 -7.27 -5.12 -18.50
CA TYR A 994 -7.91 -4.20 -19.44
C TYR A 994 -7.61 -2.74 -19.11
N GLU A 995 -7.63 -1.91 -20.15
CA GLU A 995 -7.62 -0.45 -20.10
C GLU A 995 -8.57 0.11 -21.16
N PHE A 996 -9.51 0.94 -20.76
CA PHE A 996 -10.50 1.58 -21.65
C PHE A 996 -10.30 3.09 -21.77
N ASP A 997 -10.82 3.68 -22.85
CA ASP A 997 -10.78 5.13 -23.08
C ASP A 997 -11.99 5.86 -22.45
N LEU A 998 -11.68 6.88 -21.62
CA LEU A 998 -12.62 7.74 -20.89
C LEU A 998 -13.58 8.52 -21.79
N SER A 999 -13.17 8.86 -23.00
CA SER A 999 -13.92 9.72 -23.90
C SER A 999 -14.98 8.96 -24.72
N LEU A 1000 -14.91 7.64 -24.74
CA LEU A 1000 -15.71 6.81 -25.65
C LEU A 1000 -16.51 5.68 -24.97
N VAL A 1001 -16.33 5.41 -23.68
CA VAL A 1001 -17.00 4.29 -23.00
C VAL A 1001 -17.95 4.81 -21.91
N THR A 1002 -19.25 4.55 -22.06
CA THR A 1002 -20.19 4.61 -20.93
C THR A 1002 -19.99 3.35 -20.07
N PRO A 1003 -19.98 3.45 -18.73
CA PRO A 1003 -19.82 2.29 -17.85
C PRO A 1003 -20.91 1.26 -18.18
N ARG A 1004 -20.50 0.10 -18.70
CA ARG A 1004 -21.38 -1.05 -18.96
C ARG A 1004 -20.81 -2.27 -18.24
N ASN A 1005 -21.68 -3.18 -17.86
CA ASN A 1005 -21.27 -4.49 -17.35
C ASN A 1005 -20.65 -5.30 -18.48
N LEU A 1006 -19.33 -5.46 -18.45
CA LEU A 1006 -18.62 -6.34 -19.37
C LEU A 1006 -18.53 -7.74 -18.77
N THR A 1007 -18.60 -8.75 -19.63
CA THR A 1007 -18.45 -10.16 -19.25
C THR A 1007 -17.35 -10.79 -20.08
N ALA A 1008 -16.40 -11.48 -19.44
CA ALA A 1008 -15.38 -12.29 -20.07
C ALA A 1008 -15.79 -13.76 -20.06
N LEU A 1009 -15.87 -14.37 -21.24
CA LEU A 1009 -16.18 -15.79 -21.44
C LEU A 1009 -14.88 -16.54 -21.75
N TRP A 1010 -14.52 -17.53 -20.93
CA TRP A 1010 -13.30 -18.31 -21.08
C TRP A 1010 -13.59 -19.64 -21.75
N ILE A 1011 -13.00 -19.86 -22.92
CA ILE A 1011 -13.27 -21.00 -23.79
C ILE A 1011 -11.97 -21.80 -23.95
N ASN A 1012 -12.05 -23.08 -23.63
CA ASN A 1012 -10.92 -23.99 -23.71
C ASN A 1012 -10.59 -24.37 -25.18
N PRO A 1013 -9.49 -25.10 -25.44
CA PRO A 1013 -9.11 -25.49 -26.79
C PRO A 1013 -10.14 -26.37 -27.51
N SER A 1014 -10.99 -27.11 -26.79
CA SER A 1014 -12.08 -27.91 -27.38
C SER A 1014 -13.33 -27.09 -27.73
N GLY A 1015 -13.30 -25.76 -27.61
CA GLY A 1015 -14.43 -24.88 -27.92
C GLY A 1015 -15.52 -24.87 -26.84
N THR A 1016 -15.22 -25.36 -25.63
CA THR A 1016 -16.16 -25.43 -24.50
C THR A 1016 -15.99 -24.22 -23.59
N LEU A 1017 -17.11 -23.59 -23.21
CA LEU A 1017 -17.15 -22.52 -22.19
C LEU A 1017 -16.89 -23.14 -20.81
N VAL A 1018 -15.85 -22.69 -20.12
CA VAL A 1018 -15.41 -23.27 -18.82
C VAL A 1018 -15.45 -22.28 -17.66
N ASP A 1019 -15.43 -20.97 -17.93
CA ASP A 1019 -15.59 -19.93 -16.90
C ASP A 1019 -16.23 -18.66 -17.47
N VAL A 1020 -16.89 -17.90 -16.61
CA VAL A 1020 -17.51 -16.61 -16.90
C VAL A 1020 -17.12 -15.62 -15.82
N SER A 1021 -16.37 -14.59 -16.19
CA SER A 1021 -15.93 -13.55 -15.25
C SER A 1021 -16.63 -12.22 -15.54
N TYR A 1022 -17.25 -11.61 -14.53
CA TYR A 1022 -17.91 -10.32 -14.65
C TYR A 1022 -16.93 -9.18 -14.32
N LEU A 1023 -16.90 -8.16 -15.17
CA LEU A 1023 -16.07 -6.96 -15.00
C LEU A 1023 -16.97 -5.82 -14.51
N GLN A 1024 -16.67 -5.31 -13.32
CA GLN A 1024 -17.28 -4.09 -12.78
C GLN A 1024 -16.35 -2.92 -13.12
N ILE A 1025 -16.74 -2.11 -14.12
CA ILE A 1025 -16.00 -0.90 -14.48
C ILE A 1025 -16.54 0.25 -13.63
N GLU A 1026 -15.70 0.80 -12.76
CA GLU A 1026 -16.02 2.01 -12.01
C GLU A 1026 -15.75 3.25 -12.87
N GLU A 1027 -16.59 4.28 -12.78
CA GLU A 1027 -16.38 5.57 -13.48
C GLU A 1027 -15.03 6.22 -13.17
N SER A 1028 -14.45 5.89 -12.00
CA SER A 1028 -13.17 6.46 -11.55
C SER A 1028 -11.93 5.65 -11.94
N SER A 1029 -12.09 4.43 -12.49
CA SER A 1029 -10.97 3.55 -12.83
C SER A 1029 -11.27 2.70 -14.06
N LEU A 1030 -10.71 3.09 -15.20
CA LEU A 1030 -10.82 2.36 -16.46
C LEU A 1030 -9.71 1.33 -16.70
N ILE A 1031 -8.78 1.21 -15.75
CA ILE A 1031 -7.75 0.17 -15.72
C ILE A 1031 -8.15 -0.84 -14.66
N GLY A 1032 -8.10 -2.12 -15.01
CA GLY A 1032 -8.45 -3.19 -14.08
C GLY A 1032 -8.00 -4.57 -14.53
N SER A 1033 -8.34 -5.54 -13.70
CA SER A 1033 -8.07 -6.95 -13.95
C SER A 1033 -9.15 -7.82 -13.33
N VAL A 1034 -9.44 -8.96 -13.96
CA VAL A 1034 -10.31 -10.00 -13.42
C VAL A 1034 -9.59 -11.34 -13.45
N LYS A 1035 -9.59 -12.04 -12.30
CA LYS A 1035 -8.99 -13.36 -12.16
C LYS A 1035 -10.01 -14.41 -12.62
N SER A 1036 -9.57 -15.36 -13.45
CA SER A 1036 -10.41 -16.51 -13.83
C SER A 1036 -10.54 -17.53 -12.68
N GLN A 1037 -11.60 -18.32 -12.71
CA GLN A 1037 -11.83 -19.46 -11.80
C GLN A 1037 -11.72 -20.80 -12.55
N LEU A 1038 -10.63 -20.97 -13.31
CA LEU A 1038 -10.36 -22.19 -14.05
C LEU A 1038 -9.81 -23.28 -13.13
N ASP A 1039 -10.22 -24.52 -13.37
CA ASP A 1039 -9.70 -25.68 -12.67
C ASP A 1039 -8.34 -26.10 -13.25
N GLU A 1040 -7.38 -26.38 -12.38
CA GLU A 1040 -6.04 -26.85 -12.75
C GLU A 1040 -6.00 -28.39 -12.77
N PRO A 1041 -5.28 -29.02 -13.71
CA PRO A 1041 -4.48 -28.39 -14.76
C PRO A 1041 -5.31 -27.93 -15.97
N LEU A 1042 -4.90 -26.80 -16.56
CA LEU A 1042 -5.47 -26.25 -17.78
C LEU A 1042 -5.18 -27.17 -18.98
N ALA A 1043 -6.17 -27.32 -19.85
CA ALA A 1043 -6.01 -28.01 -21.13
C ALA A 1043 -4.94 -27.34 -22.00
N ILE A 1044 -4.09 -28.14 -22.65
CA ILE A 1044 -3.01 -27.65 -23.52
C ILE A 1044 -3.57 -27.16 -24.84
N GLY A 1045 -3.02 -26.06 -25.37
CA GLY A 1045 -3.36 -25.53 -26.68
C GLY A 1045 -3.90 -24.10 -26.65
N LYS A 1046 -4.65 -23.75 -27.70
CA LYS A 1046 -5.15 -22.39 -27.93
C LYS A 1046 -6.46 -22.14 -27.19
N TRP A 1047 -6.45 -21.20 -26.26
CA TRP A 1047 -7.62 -20.72 -25.54
C TRP A 1047 -8.18 -19.44 -26.16
N ASN A 1048 -9.48 -19.22 -26.00
CA ASN A 1048 -10.15 -18.00 -26.41
C ASN A 1048 -10.81 -17.32 -25.21
N VAL A 1049 -10.74 -15.98 -25.17
CA VAL A 1049 -11.50 -15.16 -24.23
C VAL A 1049 -12.35 -14.18 -25.03
N LEU A 1050 -13.67 -14.25 -24.85
CA LEU A 1050 -14.61 -13.32 -25.49
C LEU A 1050 -15.03 -12.26 -24.47
N LEU A 1051 -14.86 -10.99 -24.82
CA LEU A 1051 -15.38 -9.86 -24.05
C LEU A 1051 -16.72 -9.44 -24.63
N VAL A 1052 -17.78 -9.46 -23.83
CA VAL A 1052 -19.17 -9.32 -24.28
C VAL A 1052 -19.94 -8.31 -23.42
N THR A 1053 -20.86 -7.56 -24.05
CA THR A 1053 -21.68 -6.51 -23.41
C THR A 1053 -23.13 -6.69 -23.83
N ASP A 1054 -24.06 -6.95 -22.89
CA ASP A 1054 -25.50 -7.04 -23.18
C ASP A 1054 -25.87 -7.84 -24.45
N THR A 1055 -25.12 -8.93 -24.75
CA THR A 1055 -25.18 -9.82 -25.93
C THR A 1055 -24.36 -9.45 -27.18
N VAL A 1056 -23.61 -8.35 -27.18
CA VAL A 1056 -22.71 -7.96 -28.28
C VAL A 1056 -21.27 -8.33 -27.96
N LEU A 1057 -20.60 -9.03 -28.89
CA LEU A 1057 -19.16 -9.30 -28.82
C LEU A 1057 -18.39 -7.99 -29.00
N ALA A 1058 -17.65 -7.58 -27.97
CA ALA A 1058 -16.80 -6.39 -27.97
C ALA A 1058 -15.41 -6.71 -28.51
N ALA A 1059 -14.78 -7.77 -28.01
CA ALA A 1059 -13.46 -8.20 -28.44
C ALA A 1059 -13.26 -9.71 -28.25
N GLN A 1060 -12.39 -10.31 -29.06
CA GLN A 1060 -11.94 -11.68 -28.93
C GLN A 1060 -10.42 -11.71 -28.77
N LEU A 1061 -9.96 -12.41 -27.73
CA LEU A 1061 -8.55 -12.61 -27.42
C LEU A 1061 -8.20 -14.08 -27.49
N THR A 1062 -6.93 -14.35 -27.80
CA THR A 1062 -6.37 -15.69 -27.76
C THR A 1062 -5.14 -15.72 -26.86
N PHE A 1063 -4.98 -16.81 -26.13
CA PHE A 1063 -3.76 -17.12 -25.39
C PHE A 1063 -3.47 -18.61 -25.50
N PHE A 1064 -2.25 -19.03 -25.21
CA PHE A 1064 -1.82 -20.42 -25.35
C PHE A 1064 -1.38 -20.98 -24.00
N VAL A 1065 -1.82 -22.20 -23.71
CA VAL A 1065 -1.29 -23.02 -22.62
C VAL A 1065 -0.29 -23.99 -23.24
N THR A 1066 0.99 -23.87 -22.88
CA THR A 1066 2.09 -24.68 -23.39
C THR A 1066 2.32 -25.88 -22.45
N PRO A 1067 2.58 -27.10 -22.97
CA PRO A 1067 2.98 -28.21 -22.11
C PRO A 1067 4.39 -27.97 -21.56
N LEU A 1068 4.75 -28.65 -20.46
CA LEU A 1068 6.00 -28.43 -19.74
C LEU A 1068 7.04 -29.50 -20.08
N GLU A 1069 8.22 -29.06 -20.53
CA GLU A 1069 9.42 -29.92 -20.70
C GLU A 1069 10.08 -30.20 -19.33
N PHE A 1070 9.91 -29.27 -18.39
CA PHE A 1070 10.53 -29.28 -17.07
C PHE A 1070 9.49 -29.27 -15.95
N TRP A 1071 9.81 -29.94 -14.85
CA TRP A 1071 9.08 -29.85 -13.59
C TRP A 1071 10.07 -29.73 -12.44
N LYS A 1072 9.96 -28.65 -11.65
CA LYS A 1072 10.94 -28.27 -10.63
C LYS A 1072 12.36 -28.20 -11.21
N ASN A 1073 12.51 -27.60 -12.39
CA ASN A 1073 13.77 -27.43 -13.14
C ASN A 1073 14.49 -28.74 -13.50
N ARG A 1074 13.76 -29.87 -13.53
CA ARG A 1074 14.26 -31.16 -14.03
C ARG A 1074 13.40 -31.61 -15.20
N LYS A 1075 13.96 -32.41 -16.11
CA LYS A 1075 13.17 -33.01 -17.19
C LYS A 1075 11.94 -33.71 -16.63
N ILE A 1076 10.78 -33.46 -17.22
CA ILE A 1076 9.51 -34.01 -16.76
C ILE A 1076 9.52 -35.54 -16.86
N THR A 1077 8.94 -36.21 -15.87
CA THR A 1077 8.76 -37.66 -15.90
C THR A 1077 7.44 -38.02 -16.57
N LEU A 1078 7.34 -39.22 -17.15
CA LEU A 1078 6.09 -39.71 -17.77
C LEU A 1078 4.89 -39.61 -16.83
N LYS A 1079 5.06 -40.03 -15.56
CA LYS A 1079 4.02 -39.92 -14.54
C LYS A 1079 3.52 -38.48 -14.39
N LYS A 1080 4.44 -37.52 -14.34
CA LYS A 1080 4.08 -36.12 -14.14
C LYS A 1080 3.47 -35.49 -15.41
N ALA A 1081 3.98 -35.84 -16.59
CA ALA A 1081 3.40 -35.42 -17.86
C ALA A 1081 1.94 -35.88 -17.98
N ARG A 1082 1.65 -37.16 -17.65
CA ARG A 1082 0.28 -37.69 -17.62
C ARG A 1082 -0.64 -36.90 -16.66
N GLU A 1083 -0.12 -36.46 -15.52
CA GLU A 1083 -0.87 -35.71 -14.51
C GLU A 1083 -1.25 -34.29 -14.98
N ILE A 1084 -0.36 -33.60 -15.71
CA ILE A 1084 -0.53 -32.15 -15.98
C ILE A 1084 -0.80 -31.79 -17.45
N HIS A 1085 -0.56 -32.67 -18.42
CA HIS A 1085 -0.79 -32.37 -19.84
C HIS A 1085 -2.17 -32.80 -20.36
N ASN A 1086 -2.93 -33.58 -19.58
CA ASN A 1086 -4.23 -34.12 -19.99
C ASN A 1086 -5.43 -33.24 -19.61
N GLY A 1087 -5.19 -32.06 -19.03
CA GLY A 1087 -6.25 -31.22 -18.49
C GLY A 1087 -6.91 -31.80 -17.23
N PHE A 1088 -7.96 -31.15 -16.75
CA PHE A 1088 -8.66 -31.58 -15.54
C PHE A 1088 -9.41 -32.91 -15.77
N VAL A 1089 -8.95 -33.99 -15.11
CA VAL A 1089 -9.58 -35.32 -15.15
C VAL A 1089 -10.34 -35.56 -13.85
N ASN A 1090 -11.66 -35.72 -13.95
CA ASN A 1090 -12.52 -35.97 -12.79
C ASN A 1090 -12.42 -37.45 -12.36
N SER A 1091 -11.39 -37.82 -11.58
CA SER A 1091 -11.33 -39.16 -10.99
C SER A 1091 -12.26 -39.24 -9.77
N ASN A 1092 -13.29 -40.09 -9.85
CA ASN A 1092 -14.23 -40.49 -8.79
C ASN A 1092 -15.51 -39.65 -8.64
N ASN A 1093 -16.47 -39.83 -9.56
CA ASN A 1093 -17.84 -40.26 -9.25
C ASN A 1093 -18.73 -40.13 -10.50
N SER A 1094 -19.30 -41.26 -10.92
CA SER A 1094 -20.24 -41.42 -12.02
C SER A 1094 -21.64 -40.84 -11.75
N ASN A 1095 -21.78 -39.75 -10.97
CA ASN A 1095 -23.12 -39.18 -10.67
C ASN A 1095 -23.16 -37.67 -10.33
N LYS A 1096 -22.17 -36.85 -10.72
CA LYS A 1096 -22.32 -35.38 -10.71
C LYS A 1096 -21.59 -34.74 -11.88
N SER A 1097 -22.28 -34.61 -13.02
CA SER A 1097 -21.97 -33.58 -14.01
C SER A 1097 -22.51 -32.23 -13.52
N ASP A 1098 -22.06 -31.77 -12.35
CA ASP A 1098 -22.19 -30.36 -12.00
C ASP A 1098 -21.13 -29.62 -12.83
N GLN A 1099 -21.46 -29.34 -14.10
CA GLN A 1099 -20.85 -28.23 -14.80
C GLN A 1099 -21.00 -27.01 -13.87
N ARG A 1100 -19.87 -26.44 -13.45
CA ARG A 1100 -19.81 -25.26 -12.57
C ARG A 1100 -20.66 -24.09 -13.07
N LEU A 1101 -20.97 -24.10 -14.37
CA LEU A 1101 -21.89 -23.19 -15.04
C LEU A 1101 -23.31 -23.82 -15.13
N PRO A 1102 -24.36 -23.15 -14.62
CA PRO A 1102 -25.74 -23.61 -14.76
C PRO A 1102 -26.08 -23.86 -16.24
N ARG A 1103 -26.83 -24.94 -16.56
CA ARG A 1103 -27.26 -25.26 -17.93
C ARG A 1103 -27.96 -24.08 -18.64
N GLU A 1104 -28.65 -23.22 -17.90
CA GLU A 1104 -29.28 -21.99 -18.40
C GLU A 1104 -28.27 -20.91 -18.81
N THR A 1105 -27.11 -20.81 -18.14
CA THR A 1105 -26.04 -19.85 -18.47
C THR A 1105 -25.37 -20.23 -19.79
N ASN A 1106 -25.25 -21.53 -20.11
CA ASN A 1106 -24.73 -21.98 -21.39
C ASN A 1106 -25.62 -21.52 -22.56
N ARG A 1107 -26.94 -21.69 -22.49
CA ARG A 1107 -27.85 -21.30 -23.60
C ARG A 1107 -27.74 -19.83 -23.99
N LYS A 1108 -27.63 -18.91 -23.02
CA LYS A 1108 -27.50 -17.46 -23.27
C LYS A 1108 -26.27 -17.10 -24.13
N TRP A 1109 -25.16 -17.81 -23.95
CA TRP A 1109 -23.88 -17.46 -24.59
C TRP A 1109 -23.56 -18.28 -25.84
N LEU A 1110 -24.24 -19.41 -26.06
CA LEU A 1110 -24.01 -20.31 -27.19
C LEU A 1110 -24.09 -19.61 -28.55
N ASP A 1111 -25.06 -18.70 -28.75
CA ASP A 1111 -25.19 -18.00 -30.03
C ASP A 1111 -24.00 -17.09 -30.33
N ILE A 1112 -23.44 -16.44 -29.31
CA ILE A 1112 -22.26 -15.59 -29.46
C ILE A 1112 -21.01 -16.44 -29.75
N ILE A 1113 -20.86 -17.57 -29.05
CA ILE A 1113 -19.76 -18.51 -29.29
C ILE A 1113 -19.85 -19.10 -30.71
N LYS A 1114 -21.07 -19.42 -31.17
CA LYS A 1114 -21.33 -19.88 -32.54
C LYS A 1114 -20.95 -18.83 -33.57
N ASN A 1115 -21.40 -17.59 -33.38
CA ASN A 1115 -21.12 -16.47 -34.28
C ASN A 1115 -19.63 -16.07 -34.28
N ALA A 1116 -18.92 -16.31 -33.18
CA ALA A 1116 -17.46 -16.17 -33.11
C ALA A 1116 -16.71 -17.33 -33.80
N GLY A 1117 -17.41 -18.34 -34.33
CA GLY A 1117 -16.82 -19.47 -35.03
C GLY A 1117 -16.09 -20.46 -34.12
N LEU A 1118 -16.41 -20.49 -32.82
CA LEU A 1118 -15.68 -21.27 -31.81
C LEU A 1118 -16.37 -22.58 -31.39
N LEU A 1119 -17.60 -22.85 -31.86
CA LEU A 1119 -18.27 -24.13 -31.61
C LEU A 1119 -17.77 -25.21 -32.57
N TYR A 1120 -17.43 -26.37 -32.01
CA TYR A 1120 -17.15 -27.57 -32.78
C TYR A 1120 -18.45 -28.13 -33.38
N ASN A 1121 -18.63 -27.99 -34.70
CA ASN A 1121 -19.68 -28.70 -35.43
C ASN A 1121 -19.22 -30.15 -35.64
N SER A 1122 -19.92 -31.12 -35.08
CA SER A 1122 -19.69 -32.55 -35.31
C SER A 1122 -19.93 -33.01 -36.76
N ASN A 1123 -20.31 -32.11 -37.68
CA ASN A 1123 -20.84 -32.46 -39.01
C ASN A 1123 -20.07 -31.80 -40.18
N LYS A 1124 -18.78 -31.47 -40.03
CA LYS A 1124 -17.93 -31.15 -41.20
C LYS A 1124 -16.80 -32.17 -41.32
N ASN A 1125 -16.88 -32.98 -42.37
CA ASN A 1125 -15.79 -33.80 -42.89
C ASN A 1125 -14.71 -32.90 -43.49
N ASP A 1126 -13.96 -32.17 -42.65
CA ASP A 1126 -12.74 -31.48 -43.05
C ASP A 1126 -11.53 -32.35 -42.63
N GLU A 1127 -11.09 -33.24 -43.53
CA GLU A 1127 -9.94 -34.14 -43.33
C GLU A 1127 -8.57 -33.43 -43.21
N ASN A 1128 -8.52 -32.10 -43.29
CA ASN A 1128 -7.27 -31.33 -43.29
C ASN A 1128 -6.92 -30.63 -41.96
N ASN A 1129 -7.70 -30.81 -40.89
CA ASN A 1129 -7.41 -30.22 -39.57
C ASN A 1129 -7.04 -31.29 -38.52
N ASN A 1130 -6.10 -32.17 -38.88
CA ASN A 1130 -5.35 -32.94 -37.88
C ASN A 1130 -4.32 -32.01 -37.23
N ASN A 1131 -4.58 -31.56 -35.99
CA ASN A 1131 -3.60 -31.63 -34.90
C ASN A 1131 -4.12 -31.01 -33.59
N TYR A 1132 -4.00 -31.80 -32.51
CA TYR A 1132 -4.18 -31.51 -31.07
C TYR A 1132 -5.50 -31.84 -30.37
N HIS A 1133 -6.48 -32.45 -31.05
CA HIS A 1133 -7.59 -33.09 -30.34
C HIS A 1133 -7.33 -34.59 -30.22
N LEU A 1134 -6.83 -35.01 -29.06
CA LEU A 1134 -7.04 -36.38 -28.59
C LEU A 1134 -8.55 -36.63 -28.65
N LYS A 1135 -8.97 -37.68 -29.37
CA LYS A 1135 -10.33 -38.22 -29.24
C LYS A 1135 -10.60 -38.40 -27.74
N ASN A 1136 -11.85 -38.17 -27.30
CA ASN A 1136 -12.28 -38.03 -25.90
C ASN A 1136 -11.92 -39.16 -24.89
N ASN A 1137 -11.01 -40.09 -25.18
CA ASN A 1137 -10.53 -41.15 -24.28
C ASN A 1137 -9.01 -41.47 -24.35
N GLU A 1138 -8.18 -40.76 -25.12
CA GLU A 1138 -6.73 -41.05 -25.20
C GLU A 1138 -5.92 -40.16 -24.24
N ILE A 1139 -5.07 -40.78 -23.41
CA ILE A 1139 -4.15 -40.10 -22.48
C ILE A 1139 -2.89 -39.69 -23.25
N ASP A 1140 -2.49 -38.41 -23.15
CA ASP A 1140 -1.21 -37.92 -23.64
C ASP A 1140 -0.05 -38.47 -22.80
N GLU A 1141 0.91 -39.10 -23.48
CA GLU A 1141 2.08 -39.74 -22.89
C GLU A 1141 3.40 -39.20 -23.45
N ARG A 1142 3.36 -38.10 -24.21
CA ARG A 1142 4.54 -37.57 -24.90
C ARG A 1142 5.58 -37.08 -23.88
N ILE A 1143 6.81 -37.56 -24.04
CA ILE A 1143 8.00 -37.13 -23.30
C ILE A 1143 9.20 -37.02 -24.26
N GLY A 1144 10.30 -36.43 -23.81
CA GLY A 1144 11.53 -36.37 -24.61
C GLY A 1144 11.36 -35.60 -25.92
N LEU A 1145 11.80 -36.19 -27.04
CA LEU A 1145 11.80 -35.53 -28.35
C LEU A 1145 10.38 -35.27 -28.89
N ASP A 1146 9.45 -36.20 -28.67
CA ASP A 1146 8.06 -36.05 -29.14
C ASP A 1146 7.35 -34.88 -28.42
N LEU A 1147 7.60 -34.74 -27.11
CA LEU A 1147 7.12 -33.61 -26.34
C LEU A 1147 7.75 -32.29 -26.81
N ASN A 1148 9.06 -32.30 -27.08
CA ASN A 1148 9.77 -31.11 -27.58
C ASN A 1148 9.23 -30.64 -28.93
N LYS A 1149 8.96 -31.57 -29.85
CA LYS A 1149 8.36 -31.25 -31.15
C LYS A 1149 6.98 -30.62 -30.97
N TRP A 1150 6.15 -31.17 -30.08
CA TRP A 1150 4.84 -30.59 -29.77
C TRP A 1150 4.94 -29.17 -29.17
N ILE A 1151 5.88 -28.96 -28.24
CA ILE A 1151 6.15 -27.63 -27.67
C ILE A 1151 6.58 -26.66 -28.77
N ASP A 1152 7.52 -27.06 -29.64
CA ASP A 1152 8.06 -26.22 -30.71
C ASP A 1152 6.97 -25.81 -31.71
N GLU A 1153 6.09 -26.74 -32.09
CA GLU A 1153 4.93 -26.46 -32.93
C GLU A 1153 3.97 -25.44 -32.28
N LEU A 1154 3.67 -25.55 -30.99
CA LEU A 1154 2.82 -24.59 -30.28
C LEU A 1154 3.51 -23.23 -30.11
N VAL A 1155 4.80 -23.21 -29.78
CA VAL A 1155 5.59 -21.98 -29.59
C VAL A 1155 5.67 -21.19 -30.90
N THR A 1156 5.85 -21.83 -32.05
CA THR A 1156 5.87 -21.11 -33.35
C THR A 1156 4.53 -20.45 -33.71
N GLN A 1157 3.40 -20.92 -33.17
CA GLN A 1157 2.10 -20.28 -33.36
C GLN A 1157 1.98 -18.97 -32.59
N TYR A 1158 2.64 -18.84 -31.43
CA TYR A 1158 2.52 -17.68 -30.55
C TYR A 1158 3.72 -16.73 -30.55
N TYR A 1159 4.89 -17.19 -30.99
CA TYR A 1159 6.12 -16.40 -31.05
C TYR A 1159 6.61 -16.26 -32.49
N SER A 1160 7.29 -15.14 -32.77
CA SER A 1160 7.99 -14.89 -34.03
C SER A 1160 9.45 -14.59 -33.74
N ILE A 1161 10.35 -15.26 -34.44
CA ILE A 1161 11.78 -14.92 -34.41
C ILE A 1161 12.05 -13.99 -35.58
N ASN A 1162 12.46 -12.76 -35.28
CA ASN A 1162 12.48 -11.66 -36.24
C ASN A 1162 13.89 -11.32 -36.74
N ASP A 1163 14.91 -11.48 -35.90
CA ASP A 1163 16.30 -11.15 -36.23
C ASP A 1163 17.27 -11.99 -35.39
N PHE A 1164 18.51 -12.09 -35.84
CA PHE A 1164 19.57 -12.87 -35.20
C PHE A 1164 20.91 -12.15 -35.28
N CYS A 1165 21.76 -12.37 -34.27
CA CYS A 1165 23.13 -11.89 -34.29
C CYS A 1165 24.09 -12.91 -33.68
N ILE A 1166 25.37 -12.80 -34.03
CA ILE A 1166 26.43 -13.66 -33.52
C ILE A 1166 27.33 -12.90 -32.54
N ILE A 1167 27.68 -13.51 -31.40
CA ILE A 1167 28.51 -12.87 -30.37
C ILE A 1167 29.98 -12.78 -30.83
N ASN A 1168 30.57 -13.91 -31.24
CA ASN A 1168 31.97 -14.00 -31.64
C ASN A 1168 32.10 -14.46 -33.10
N LYS A 1169 32.54 -13.59 -34.01
CA LYS A 1169 32.89 -13.97 -35.41
C LYS A 1169 34.29 -14.60 -35.55
N GLY A 1170 35.06 -14.65 -34.46
CA GLY A 1170 36.53 -14.66 -34.48
C GLY A 1170 37.26 -15.94 -34.93
N GLN A 1171 36.58 -17.02 -35.34
CA GLN A 1171 37.28 -18.25 -35.74
C GLN A 1171 36.75 -18.93 -37.02
N LEU A 1172 35.79 -18.33 -37.73
CA LEU A 1172 35.31 -18.85 -39.01
C LEU A 1172 36.26 -18.55 -40.19
N ARG A 1173 37.04 -17.46 -40.13
CA ARG A 1173 37.88 -17.03 -41.26
C ARG A 1173 39.00 -18.00 -41.64
N ASN A 1174 39.49 -18.85 -40.73
CA ASN A 1174 40.71 -19.64 -40.96
C ASN A 1174 40.48 -21.08 -41.46
N LYS A 1175 39.24 -21.52 -41.71
CA LYS A 1175 38.95 -22.87 -42.27
C LYS A 1175 38.14 -22.88 -43.58
N ILE A 1176 37.70 -21.71 -44.08
CA ILE A 1176 36.83 -21.61 -45.27
C ILE A 1176 37.59 -21.91 -46.59
N ASN A 1177 38.93 -21.93 -46.58
CA ASN A 1177 39.71 -22.19 -47.80
C ASN A 1177 39.90 -23.68 -48.15
N SER A 1178 39.30 -24.65 -47.44
CA SER A 1178 39.65 -26.07 -47.66
C SER A 1178 38.51 -27.09 -47.70
N SER A 1179 37.23 -26.72 -47.81
CA SER A 1179 36.18 -27.71 -48.06
C SER A 1179 35.01 -27.14 -48.86
N GLY A 1180 34.91 -27.58 -50.11
CA GLY A 1180 33.81 -27.24 -51.02
C GLY A 1180 32.50 -27.88 -50.58
N ASN A 1181 31.67 -27.11 -49.88
CA ASN A 1181 30.20 -27.25 -49.89
C ASN A 1181 29.57 -25.98 -49.28
N ASN A 1182 29.40 -24.93 -50.09
CA ASN A 1182 29.20 -23.55 -49.60
C ASN A 1182 27.83 -22.92 -49.98
N ASN A 1183 26.72 -23.50 -49.50
CA ASN A 1183 25.46 -22.74 -49.39
C ASN A 1183 25.03 -22.52 -47.94
N ASN A 1184 25.25 -23.48 -47.03
CA ASN A 1184 24.86 -23.33 -45.62
C ASN A 1184 25.84 -22.43 -44.81
N ASN A 1185 27.13 -22.41 -45.18
CA ASN A 1185 28.16 -21.57 -44.53
C ASN A 1185 28.07 -20.07 -44.91
N TYR A 1186 27.32 -19.71 -45.95
CA TYR A 1186 27.15 -18.32 -46.38
C TYR A 1186 26.25 -17.54 -45.41
N TYR A 1187 25.22 -18.18 -44.84
CA TYR A 1187 24.23 -17.54 -43.97
C TYR A 1187 24.82 -17.09 -42.62
N ILE A 1188 25.64 -17.93 -41.97
CA ILE A 1188 26.26 -17.59 -40.67
C ILE A 1188 27.32 -16.49 -40.82
N ASN A 1189 28.12 -16.52 -41.89
CA ASN A 1189 29.15 -15.50 -42.14
C ASN A 1189 28.56 -14.08 -42.35
N ASN A 1190 27.32 -14.01 -42.85
CA ASN A 1190 26.59 -12.76 -43.06
C ASN A 1190 25.82 -12.24 -41.84
N LEU A 1191 25.74 -12.99 -40.74
CA LEU A 1191 25.10 -12.51 -39.51
C LEU A 1191 25.83 -11.28 -38.96
N LYS A 1192 25.09 -10.30 -38.45
CA LYS A 1192 25.68 -9.12 -37.79
C LYS A 1192 26.29 -9.53 -36.45
N GLN A 1193 27.37 -8.86 -36.04
CA GLN A 1193 27.86 -9.00 -34.67
C GLN A 1193 26.84 -8.39 -33.71
N CYS A 1194 26.53 -9.09 -32.62
CA CYS A 1194 25.52 -8.64 -31.66
C CYS A 1194 25.79 -7.24 -31.09
N TYR A 1195 27.06 -6.93 -30.78
CA TYR A 1195 27.48 -5.60 -30.32
C TYR A 1195 27.16 -4.46 -31.32
N GLN A 1196 27.06 -4.77 -32.63
CA GLN A 1196 26.74 -3.80 -33.67
C GLN A 1196 25.24 -3.61 -33.87
N THR A 1197 24.39 -4.45 -33.29
CA THR A 1197 22.93 -4.31 -33.36
C THR A 1197 22.40 -3.20 -32.46
N ASN A 1198 21.11 -2.91 -32.56
CA ASN A 1198 20.39 -1.92 -31.76
C ASN A 1198 19.29 -2.57 -30.91
N TRP A 1199 19.45 -3.85 -30.57
CA TRP A 1199 18.46 -4.61 -29.80
C TRP A 1199 19.11 -5.69 -28.93
N SER A 1200 20.28 -6.20 -29.32
CA SER A 1200 20.97 -7.26 -28.56
C SER A 1200 21.31 -6.82 -27.15
N SER A 1201 21.27 -7.77 -26.20
CA SER A 1201 21.67 -7.53 -24.82
C SER A 1201 23.16 -7.17 -24.69
N VAL A 1202 24.00 -7.52 -25.66
CA VAL A 1202 25.43 -7.15 -25.66
C VAL A 1202 25.73 -5.86 -26.41
N SER A 1203 24.69 -5.19 -26.94
CA SER A 1203 24.85 -3.87 -27.55
C SER A 1203 25.32 -2.84 -26.49
N PRO A 1204 26.04 -1.78 -26.91
CA PRO A 1204 26.42 -0.68 -26.02
C PRO A 1204 25.23 -0.12 -25.23
N ASP A 1205 25.44 0.11 -23.93
CA ASP A 1205 24.45 0.69 -23.03
C ASP A 1205 25.06 1.82 -22.20
N SER A 1206 25.05 3.02 -22.78
CA SER A 1206 25.75 4.19 -22.24
C SER A 1206 25.32 4.57 -20.81
N LYS A 1207 24.06 4.33 -20.42
CA LYS A 1207 23.53 4.65 -19.08
C LYS A 1207 24.01 3.70 -17.98
N ALA A 1208 24.36 2.45 -18.33
CA ALA A 1208 24.79 1.43 -17.37
C ALA A 1208 26.29 1.08 -17.49
N ASP A 1209 27.00 1.69 -18.44
CA ASP A 1209 28.44 1.48 -18.62
C ASP A 1209 29.28 2.18 -17.54
N LEU A 1210 30.11 1.39 -16.85
CA LEU A 1210 31.01 1.80 -15.77
C LEU A 1210 32.49 1.71 -16.15
N TYR A 1211 32.86 1.28 -17.36
CA TYR A 1211 34.25 1.00 -17.73
C TYR A 1211 35.15 2.23 -17.52
N ASN A 1212 34.71 3.40 -18.00
CA ASN A 1212 35.44 4.66 -17.86
C ASN A 1212 35.24 5.35 -16.50
N LEU A 1213 34.36 4.85 -15.64
CA LEU A 1213 34.01 5.49 -14.37
C LEU A 1213 35.14 5.39 -13.34
N CYS A 1214 35.91 4.31 -13.40
CA CYS A 1214 36.93 3.95 -12.43
C CYS A 1214 38.36 3.95 -13.02
N GLU A 1215 38.51 4.46 -14.25
CA GLU A 1215 39.81 4.72 -14.90
C GLU A 1215 40.26 6.18 -14.77
N LYS A 1216 39.33 7.09 -14.46
CA LYS A 1216 39.59 8.47 -14.04
C LYS A 1216 39.57 8.56 -12.53
#